data_AF-A0AA40FIE0-F1
#
_entry.id   AF-A0AA40FIE0-F1
#
_cell.length_a   1.000
_cell.length_b   1.000
_cell.length_c   1.000
_cell.angle_alpha   90.00
_cell.angle_beta   90.00
_cell.angle_gamma   90.00
#
_symmetry.space_group_name_H-M   'P 1'
#
loop_
_entity.id
_entity.type
_entity.pdbx_description
1 polymer ?
#
loop_
_entity_poly.entity_id
_entity_poly.type
_entity_poly.pdbx_seq_one_letter_code
_entity_poly.pdbx_strand_id
1 'polypeptide(L)'
;MITYFHSKLTEDGIRILHGNMCFENRAEVEACHFKSCFFAALLCILAKIKLDPDRFSSKILDQLVLLGDKIYQQTGKLRYKPYRWFHHVEILDTVYNVITKQVVYADPKFNEDDDLEFVLDNFFEKNKTGIVVFANCSYAVWTANDRYYLYDPYPCDERGNAAEEGYSCLMEFCDMISMITKIEANVGENVKEPYRVYAICIAHMETRRRARKRRKKKWIPSVEKQVEEVGVERQVEEPGSGKFQEVELSTVSEASLIESADWVKHESKTSLAYDMTIPSFAPIKHYNASMFDVTVLENEVTAPLLAPFKMSSIRESEKIDDEIEAMKLLVRKKVYERRFKPHTAVCTPLDLCVMAWSLIHDPITWSVRTVRGLFEASVDYTFDSILATEDSTVGEMTDGLLPEFEIANYTFRVVFVPLHFGVLYTTEGWNLSMSLQKVFDTPSYTGAILTCGESHIGVLKRDENHFAWWTVRRTKNLRIVTSVDMKEFLKLIVQEIDLPEETMFIMRVITVSYAQKMDPDCSDTRGLHEPVVPTTSLPEIHRAPAKPYDLEAIFRPTVPESNKPIFIQGTVALNNRDTVMEPKVKRCYFVAALAAMVKRDIIQSPMPGMIDKVIEVAESVYREFSEPKFHTKHILRNVTVMNRIFDFRDCASPLVTLTVNPRTLKTDFYCQVSKFAFHSLR
;
A
#
# COMPACT_ATOMS: atom_id res chain seq x y z
N MET A 1 18.50 7.41 -48.04
CA MET A 1 17.07 7.49 -48.46
C MET A 1 16.20 7.78 -47.24
N ILE A 2 14.92 8.10 -47.42
CA ILE A 2 13.92 8.07 -46.32
C ILE A 2 12.97 6.91 -46.62
N THR A 3 13.19 5.78 -45.95
CA THR A 3 12.27 4.65 -45.92
C THR A 3 11.14 4.97 -44.94
N TYR A 4 9.96 5.21 -45.48
CA TYR A 4 8.68 5.17 -44.76
C TYR A 4 8.23 3.71 -44.60
N PHE A 5 7.09 3.48 -43.92
CA PHE A 5 6.44 2.16 -43.82
C PHE A 5 5.78 1.75 -45.17
N HIS A 6 6.63 1.57 -46.17
CA HIS A 6 6.29 1.22 -47.57
C HIS A 6 7.30 0.19 -48.13
N SER A 7 7.77 -0.71 -47.26
CA SER A 7 8.43 -1.94 -47.64
C SER A 7 7.44 -2.88 -48.34
N LYS A 8 7.98 -3.79 -49.17
CA LYS A 8 7.18 -4.86 -49.78
C LYS A 8 6.68 -5.81 -48.67
N LEU A 9 5.53 -6.46 -48.90
CA LEU A 9 5.23 -7.70 -48.16
C LEU A 9 6.36 -8.70 -48.43
N THR A 10 6.81 -9.39 -47.40
CA THR A 10 7.53 -10.66 -47.58
C THR A 10 6.58 -11.74 -48.07
N GLU A 11 7.12 -12.85 -48.57
CA GLU A 11 6.31 -14.01 -48.99
C GLU A 11 5.50 -14.60 -47.80
N ASP A 12 5.99 -14.39 -46.58
CA ASP A 12 5.36 -14.76 -45.31
C ASP A 12 4.22 -13.82 -44.87
N GLY A 13 3.86 -12.81 -45.66
CA GLY A 13 2.75 -11.89 -45.39
C GLY A 13 3.03 -10.78 -44.36
N ILE A 14 4.27 -10.66 -43.90
CA ILE A 14 4.74 -9.67 -42.91
C ILE A 14 5.20 -8.40 -43.65
N ARG A 15 5.01 -7.22 -43.06
CA ARG A 15 5.78 -6.00 -43.43
C ARG A 15 6.75 -5.63 -42.33
N ILE A 16 7.96 -5.20 -42.71
CA ILE A 16 9.03 -4.87 -41.77
C ILE A 16 9.62 -3.51 -42.11
N LEU A 17 9.83 -2.68 -41.08
CA LEU A 17 10.61 -1.45 -41.13
C LEU A 17 11.80 -1.57 -40.19
N HIS A 18 13.01 -1.51 -40.74
CA HIS A 18 14.24 -1.46 -39.95
C HIS A 18 14.61 -0.02 -39.56
N GLY A 19 15.21 0.13 -38.38
CA GLY A 19 16.04 1.26 -38.02
C GLY A 19 17.45 1.17 -38.63
N ASN A 20 18.33 2.02 -38.14
CA ASN A 20 19.79 1.99 -38.33
C ASN A 20 20.52 1.79 -36.99
N MET A 21 19.77 1.56 -35.89
CA MET A 21 20.26 1.33 -34.53
C MET A 21 19.50 0.19 -33.84
N CYS A 22 20.12 -0.41 -32.81
CA CYS A 22 19.60 -1.49 -31.97
C CYS A 22 20.27 -1.44 -30.58
N PHE A 23 19.78 -2.25 -29.64
CA PHE A 23 20.52 -2.59 -28.42
C PHE A 23 21.39 -3.84 -28.60
N GLU A 24 22.46 -3.94 -27.82
CA GLU A 24 23.33 -5.11 -27.69
C GLU A 24 22.85 -6.04 -26.55
N ASN A 25 23.46 -7.22 -26.39
CA ASN A 25 23.22 -8.15 -25.27
C ASN A 25 21.74 -8.60 -25.08
N ARG A 26 21.06 -9.00 -26.18
CA ARG A 26 19.70 -9.59 -26.15
C ARG A 26 19.59 -10.74 -25.13
N ALA A 27 20.61 -11.61 -25.06
CA ALA A 27 20.59 -12.83 -24.25
C ALA A 27 20.95 -12.65 -22.76
N GLU A 28 21.50 -11.50 -22.35
CA GLU A 28 21.92 -11.26 -20.96
C GLU A 28 20.67 -11.17 -20.04
N VAL A 29 20.64 -11.92 -18.94
CA VAL A 29 19.53 -11.84 -17.97
C VAL A 29 19.93 -10.96 -16.81
N GLU A 30 19.43 -9.72 -16.80
CA GLU A 30 19.71 -8.76 -15.73
C GLU A 30 18.77 -8.93 -14.53
N ALA A 31 19.32 -8.74 -13.33
CA ALA A 31 18.52 -8.71 -12.09
C ALA A 31 17.57 -7.50 -11.97
N CYS A 32 17.56 -6.57 -12.93
CA CYS A 32 16.60 -5.46 -12.97
C CYS A 32 15.48 -5.71 -13.99
N HIS A 33 14.24 -5.53 -13.55
CA HIS A 33 13.04 -5.89 -14.31
C HIS A 33 12.71 -4.97 -15.51
N PHE A 34 13.54 -3.95 -15.78
CA PHE A 34 13.30 -2.91 -16.77
C PHE A 34 14.62 -2.52 -17.47
N LYS A 35 15.02 -3.34 -18.45
CA LYS A 35 16.13 -3.04 -19.38
C LYS A 35 15.85 -1.81 -20.26
N SER A 36 16.87 -1.29 -20.95
CA SER A 36 16.75 -0.26 -22.00
C SER A 36 15.69 -0.58 -23.07
N CYS A 37 15.52 -1.86 -23.44
CA CYS A 37 14.47 -2.32 -24.36
C CYS A 37 13.05 -2.02 -23.88
N PHE A 38 12.78 -2.06 -22.56
CA PHE A 38 11.47 -1.68 -22.01
C PHE A 38 11.17 -0.21 -22.26
N PHE A 39 12.16 0.67 -22.11
CA PHE A 39 11.99 2.10 -22.35
C PHE A 39 11.81 2.43 -23.83
N ALA A 40 12.52 1.75 -24.73
CA ALA A 40 12.27 1.86 -26.17
C ALA A 40 10.86 1.36 -26.57
N ALA A 41 10.39 0.26 -25.96
CA ALA A 41 9.02 -0.25 -26.15
C ALA A 41 7.95 0.75 -25.64
N LEU A 42 8.14 1.31 -24.45
CA LEU A 42 7.31 2.38 -23.89
C LEU A 42 7.25 3.59 -24.83
N LEU A 43 8.40 4.06 -25.32
CA LEU A 43 8.49 5.17 -26.26
C LEU A 43 7.84 4.84 -27.61
N CYS A 44 7.92 3.60 -28.11
CA CYS A 44 7.23 3.17 -29.33
C CYS A 44 5.72 3.37 -29.22
N ILE A 45 5.16 3.00 -28.06
CA ILE A 45 3.73 3.13 -27.78
C ILE A 45 3.32 4.60 -27.65
N LEU A 46 4.16 5.46 -27.07
CA LEU A 46 3.92 6.91 -27.06
C LEU A 46 4.03 7.53 -28.46
N ALA A 47 4.95 7.04 -29.30
CA ALA A 47 5.08 7.50 -30.68
C ALA A 47 3.83 7.16 -31.52
N LYS A 48 3.31 5.91 -31.43
CA LYS A 48 2.11 5.49 -32.17
C LYS A 48 0.78 6.07 -31.64
N ILE A 49 0.81 6.77 -30.50
CA ILE A 49 -0.31 7.64 -30.05
C ILE A 49 -0.34 8.96 -30.84
N LYS A 50 0.79 9.40 -31.40
CA LYS A 50 0.92 10.66 -32.16
C LYS A 50 1.03 10.47 -33.67
N LEU A 51 1.51 9.32 -34.13
CA LEU A 51 1.73 8.98 -35.52
C LEU A 51 0.93 7.73 -35.91
N ASP A 52 0.24 7.80 -37.04
CA ASP A 52 -0.30 6.61 -37.72
C ASP A 52 0.84 5.61 -38.00
N PRO A 53 0.63 4.27 -37.92
CA PRO A 53 1.68 3.28 -38.18
C PRO A 53 2.41 3.49 -39.51
N ASP A 54 1.69 3.87 -40.57
CA ASP A 54 2.24 4.14 -41.91
C ASP A 54 3.30 5.27 -41.94
N ARG A 55 3.28 6.16 -40.93
CA ARG A 55 4.23 7.29 -40.80
C ARG A 55 5.50 6.94 -40.04
N PHE A 56 5.64 5.72 -39.53
CA PHE A 56 6.90 5.27 -38.97
C PHE A 56 7.99 5.25 -40.06
N SER A 57 9.22 5.54 -39.65
CA SER A 57 10.40 5.56 -40.50
C SER A 57 11.62 5.20 -39.66
N SER A 58 12.70 4.74 -40.29
CA SER A 58 13.91 4.26 -39.60
C SER A 58 14.41 5.25 -38.54
N LYS A 59 14.43 6.55 -38.87
CA LYS A 59 14.81 7.65 -37.97
C LYS A 59 13.99 7.75 -36.68
N ILE A 60 12.73 7.32 -36.70
CA ILE A 60 11.89 7.29 -35.50
C ILE A 60 12.33 6.13 -34.62
N LEU A 61 12.56 4.94 -35.19
CA LEU A 61 13.06 3.77 -34.45
C LEU A 61 14.44 4.05 -33.82
N ASP A 62 15.34 4.72 -34.54
CA ASP A 62 16.63 5.18 -34.01
C ASP A 62 16.44 6.12 -32.80
N GLN A 63 15.46 7.02 -32.88
CA GLN A 63 15.09 7.91 -31.76
C GLN A 63 14.49 7.14 -30.57
N LEU A 64 13.79 6.00 -30.79
CA LEU A 64 13.30 5.14 -29.70
C LEU A 64 14.45 4.47 -28.96
N VAL A 65 15.44 3.93 -29.68
CA VAL A 65 16.63 3.29 -29.09
C VAL A 65 17.45 4.32 -28.30
N LEU A 66 17.77 5.47 -28.92
CA LEU A 66 18.56 6.55 -28.30
C LEU A 66 17.90 7.15 -27.05
N LEU A 67 16.58 7.37 -27.07
CA LEU A 67 15.86 7.87 -25.89
C LEU A 67 15.63 6.76 -24.86
N GLY A 68 15.49 5.50 -25.28
CA GLY A 68 15.35 4.34 -24.41
C GLY A 68 16.59 4.08 -23.56
N ASP A 69 17.78 4.07 -24.18
CA ASP A 69 19.04 4.03 -23.43
C ASP A 69 19.15 5.22 -22.49
N LYS A 70 18.97 6.46 -22.99
CA LYS A 70 19.10 7.66 -22.18
C LYS A 70 18.21 7.65 -20.94
N ILE A 71 16.99 7.11 -21.02
CA ILE A 71 16.13 6.94 -19.84
C ILE A 71 16.70 5.86 -18.91
N TYR A 72 17.09 4.69 -19.42
CA TYR A 72 17.70 3.62 -18.61
C TYR A 72 18.95 4.11 -17.86
N GLN A 73 19.87 4.81 -18.53
CA GLN A 73 21.07 5.40 -17.91
C GLN A 73 20.74 6.47 -16.84
N GLN A 74 19.57 7.12 -16.94
CA GLN A 74 19.12 8.12 -15.95
C GLN A 74 18.31 7.49 -14.80
N THR A 75 17.61 6.38 -15.02
CA THR A 75 16.82 5.69 -13.98
C THR A 75 17.58 4.61 -13.23
N GLY A 76 18.62 4.04 -13.85
CA GLY A 76 19.35 2.88 -13.35
C GLY A 76 18.45 1.65 -13.13
N LYS A 77 18.90 0.76 -12.24
CA LYS A 77 18.26 -0.53 -11.94
C LYS A 77 17.03 -0.36 -11.05
N LEU A 78 15.90 0.02 -11.66
CA LEU A 78 14.62 0.21 -10.98
C LEU A 78 14.11 -1.09 -10.31
N ARG A 79 13.82 -1.02 -9.00
CA ARG A 79 13.04 -2.05 -8.26
C ARG A 79 11.72 -2.36 -8.98
N TYR A 80 11.23 -3.60 -8.91
CA TYR A 80 9.89 -3.94 -9.39
C TYR A 80 8.81 -3.22 -8.57
N LYS A 81 7.85 -2.57 -9.25
CA LYS A 81 6.57 -2.15 -8.69
C LYS A 81 5.49 -2.41 -9.78
N PRO A 82 4.35 -3.08 -9.47
CA PRO A 82 3.36 -3.49 -10.48
C PRO A 82 2.59 -2.31 -11.10
N TYR A 83 2.58 -1.16 -10.41
CA TYR A 83 2.14 0.13 -10.93
C TYR A 83 3.33 1.10 -10.82
N ARG A 84 3.64 1.81 -11.90
CA ARG A 84 4.71 2.82 -11.91
C ARG A 84 4.30 4.03 -12.76
N TRP A 85 4.59 5.22 -12.24
CA TRP A 85 4.46 6.48 -12.96
C TRP A 85 5.79 6.85 -13.62
N PHE A 86 5.71 7.30 -14.86
CA PHE A 86 6.79 7.97 -15.59
C PHE A 86 6.32 9.38 -15.94
N HIS A 87 6.86 10.37 -15.24
CA HIS A 87 6.52 11.78 -15.44
C HIS A 87 7.43 12.41 -16.50
N HIS A 88 6.89 13.39 -17.24
CA HIS A 88 7.65 14.26 -18.15
C HIS A 88 8.40 13.55 -19.29
N VAL A 89 7.90 12.40 -19.76
CA VAL A 89 8.49 11.65 -20.90
C VAL A 89 8.29 12.45 -22.19
N GLU A 90 9.36 12.98 -22.77
CA GLU A 90 9.30 13.81 -23.98
C GLU A 90 9.68 13.02 -25.24
N ILE A 91 8.75 12.94 -26.21
CA ILE A 91 8.95 12.31 -27.51
C ILE A 91 8.19 13.08 -28.61
N LEU A 92 8.81 13.27 -29.77
CA LEU A 92 8.22 13.94 -30.95
C LEU A 92 7.61 15.35 -30.67
N ASP A 93 8.25 16.22 -29.88
CA ASP A 93 7.71 17.53 -29.42
C ASP A 93 6.42 17.42 -28.54
N THR A 94 6.13 16.25 -27.95
CA THR A 94 5.04 16.04 -26.97
C THR A 94 5.59 15.48 -25.66
N VAL A 95 5.09 16.00 -24.54
CA VAL A 95 5.41 15.55 -23.17
C VAL A 95 4.25 14.75 -22.61
N TYR A 96 4.55 13.56 -22.07
CA TYR A 96 3.58 12.64 -21.50
C TYR A 96 3.83 12.43 -20.00
N ASN A 97 2.76 12.30 -19.21
CA ASN A 97 2.81 11.58 -17.93
C ASN A 97 2.09 10.25 -18.13
N VAL A 98 2.77 9.15 -17.79
CA VAL A 98 2.38 7.80 -18.18
C VAL A 98 2.36 6.91 -16.95
N ILE A 99 1.39 6.00 -16.88
CA ILE A 99 1.31 4.96 -15.85
C ILE A 99 1.44 3.62 -16.55
N THR A 100 2.48 2.85 -16.22
CA THR A 100 2.59 1.44 -16.61
C THR A 100 1.96 0.58 -15.53
N LYS A 101 0.94 -0.20 -15.90
CA LYS A 101 0.24 -1.15 -15.04
C LYS A 101 0.54 -2.56 -15.52
N GLN A 102 1.10 -3.42 -14.67
CA GLN A 102 1.10 -4.85 -14.95
C GLN A 102 -0.36 -5.35 -14.96
N VAL A 103 -0.75 -6.01 -16.04
CA VAL A 103 -2.07 -6.65 -16.18
C VAL A 103 -1.94 -8.15 -16.00
N VAL A 104 -0.85 -8.76 -16.46
CA VAL A 104 -0.57 -10.20 -16.34
C VAL A 104 0.85 -10.42 -15.84
N TYR A 105 1.00 -11.37 -14.92
CA TYR A 105 2.21 -12.15 -14.68
C TYR A 105 1.90 -13.58 -15.11
N ALA A 106 2.78 -14.20 -15.88
CA ALA A 106 2.56 -15.49 -16.52
C ALA A 106 3.77 -16.39 -16.28
N ASP A 107 3.54 -17.65 -15.91
CA ASP A 107 4.59 -18.62 -15.55
C ASP A 107 4.38 -19.99 -16.23
N PRO A 108 4.72 -20.11 -17.53
CA PRO A 108 4.44 -21.31 -18.34
C PRO A 108 5.00 -22.62 -17.79
N LYS A 109 6.06 -22.58 -16.97
CA LYS A 109 6.62 -23.75 -16.28
C LYS A 109 5.68 -24.37 -15.26
N PHE A 110 4.77 -23.60 -14.69
CA PHE A 110 3.89 -24.04 -13.61
C PHE A 110 2.39 -23.96 -13.96
N ASN A 111 2.03 -23.31 -15.07
CA ASN A 111 0.65 -23.19 -15.52
C ASN A 111 0.54 -23.16 -17.07
N GLU A 112 -0.13 -24.15 -17.66
CA GLU A 112 -0.40 -24.22 -19.10
C GLU A 112 -1.31 -23.08 -19.58
N ASP A 113 -2.20 -22.58 -18.72
CA ASP A 113 -3.05 -21.41 -19.00
C ASP A 113 -2.25 -20.07 -18.97
N ASP A 114 -0.91 -20.10 -18.87
CA ASP A 114 -0.03 -18.91 -18.95
C ASP A 114 0.83 -18.89 -20.24
N ASP A 115 0.62 -19.82 -21.18
CA ASP A 115 1.29 -19.81 -22.49
C ASP A 115 1.01 -18.52 -23.29
N LEU A 116 1.99 -18.11 -24.12
CA LEU A 116 2.03 -16.77 -24.72
C LEU A 116 0.86 -16.47 -25.66
N GLU A 117 0.43 -17.44 -26.46
CA GLU A 117 -0.76 -17.34 -27.30
C GLU A 117 -1.99 -16.99 -26.47
N PHE A 118 -2.26 -17.80 -25.43
CA PHE A 118 -3.43 -17.67 -24.59
C PHE A 118 -3.46 -16.34 -23.82
N VAL A 119 -2.31 -15.92 -23.28
CA VAL A 119 -2.20 -14.67 -22.52
C VAL A 119 -2.35 -13.44 -23.42
N LEU A 120 -1.80 -13.45 -24.63
CA LEU A 120 -1.95 -12.31 -25.56
C LEU A 120 -3.37 -12.21 -26.15
N ASP A 121 -4.02 -13.33 -26.44
CA ASP A 121 -5.43 -13.39 -26.86
C ASP A 121 -6.33 -12.67 -25.83
N ASN A 122 -6.27 -13.11 -24.56
CA ASN A 122 -6.99 -12.52 -23.43
C ASN A 122 -6.60 -11.07 -23.13
N PHE A 123 -5.38 -10.67 -23.48
CA PHE A 123 -4.91 -9.30 -23.33
C PHE A 123 -5.54 -8.39 -24.39
N PHE A 124 -5.57 -8.79 -25.66
CA PHE A 124 -6.07 -7.96 -26.76
C PHE A 124 -7.59 -7.78 -26.76
N GLU A 125 -8.36 -8.73 -26.23
CA GLU A 125 -9.79 -8.53 -25.89
C GLU A 125 -10.02 -7.27 -25.05
N LYS A 126 -9.12 -7.00 -24.10
CA LYS A 126 -9.30 -6.04 -22.99
C LYS A 126 -8.43 -4.78 -23.15
N ASN A 127 -7.30 -4.89 -23.85
CA ASN A 127 -6.28 -3.86 -24.00
C ASN A 127 -5.69 -3.91 -25.41
N LYS A 128 -5.93 -2.88 -26.24
CA LYS A 128 -5.42 -2.87 -27.63
C LYS A 128 -3.90 -2.65 -27.75
N THR A 129 -3.16 -2.52 -26.65
CA THR A 129 -1.76 -2.07 -26.62
C THR A 129 -1.08 -2.39 -25.29
N GLY A 130 0.15 -2.91 -25.33
CA GLY A 130 0.96 -3.15 -24.12
C GLY A 130 2.44 -3.43 -24.42
N ILE A 131 3.21 -3.68 -23.36
CA ILE A 131 4.60 -4.18 -23.44
C ILE A 131 4.62 -5.60 -22.89
N VAL A 132 5.23 -6.53 -23.64
CA VAL A 132 5.56 -7.88 -23.16
C VAL A 132 7.01 -7.87 -22.67
N VAL A 133 7.25 -8.38 -21.46
CA VAL A 133 8.55 -8.35 -20.78
C VAL A 133 8.94 -9.75 -20.36
N PHE A 134 9.94 -10.31 -21.05
CA PHE A 134 10.59 -11.58 -20.73
C PHE A 134 11.83 -11.33 -19.85
N ALA A 135 12.50 -12.39 -19.40
CA ALA A 135 13.72 -12.28 -18.59
C ALA A 135 14.90 -11.63 -19.33
N ASN A 136 14.98 -11.81 -20.65
CA ASN A 136 16.08 -11.37 -21.49
C ASN A 136 15.77 -10.09 -22.30
N CYS A 137 14.53 -9.89 -22.75
CA CYS A 137 14.13 -8.82 -23.68
C CYS A 137 12.72 -8.26 -23.41
N SER A 138 12.33 -7.19 -24.13
CA SER A 138 11.00 -6.59 -24.03
C SER A 138 10.53 -6.02 -25.37
N TYR A 139 9.25 -6.19 -25.67
CA TYR A 139 8.62 -5.82 -26.93
C TYR A 139 7.41 -4.91 -26.73
N ALA A 140 7.23 -3.92 -27.59
CA ALA A 140 5.94 -3.24 -27.69
C ALA A 140 5.00 -3.99 -28.64
N VAL A 141 3.77 -4.24 -28.21
CA VAL A 141 2.74 -4.93 -28.99
C VAL A 141 1.45 -4.11 -29.04
N TRP A 142 0.81 -4.05 -30.20
CA TRP A 142 -0.54 -3.48 -30.33
C TRP A 142 -1.33 -4.08 -31.50
N THR A 143 -2.64 -3.94 -31.44
CA THR A 143 -3.56 -4.22 -32.56
C THR A 143 -4.22 -2.92 -33.03
N ALA A 144 -4.31 -2.73 -34.34
CA ALA A 144 -5.00 -1.61 -34.99
C ALA A 144 -5.37 -1.97 -36.43
N ASN A 145 -6.57 -1.57 -36.88
CA ASN A 145 -7.05 -1.79 -38.26
C ASN A 145 -6.94 -3.27 -38.72
N ASP A 146 -7.28 -4.20 -37.83
CA ASP A 146 -7.21 -5.65 -38.03
C ASP A 146 -5.80 -6.14 -38.42
N ARG A 147 -4.77 -5.45 -37.91
CA ARG A 147 -3.34 -5.77 -38.00
C ARG A 147 -2.70 -5.80 -36.62
N TYR A 148 -1.76 -6.72 -36.45
CA TYR A 148 -0.96 -6.85 -35.24
C TYR A 148 0.44 -6.28 -35.49
N TYR A 149 1.00 -5.60 -34.49
CA TYR A 149 2.27 -4.88 -34.62
C TYR A 149 3.21 -5.24 -33.47
N LEU A 150 4.47 -5.48 -33.81
CA LEU A 150 5.54 -5.86 -32.89
C LEU A 150 6.77 -4.99 -33.13
N TYR A 151 7.25 -4.30 -32.09
CA TYR A 151 8.55 -3.61 -32.14
C TYR A 151 9.58 -4.38 -31.32
N ASP A 152 10.65 -4.80 -31.99
CA ASP A 152 11.85 -5.40 -31.40
C ASP A 152 13.01 -4.38 -31.46
N PRO A 153 13.53 -3.91 -30.31
CA PRO A 153 14.62 -2.95 -30.26
C PRO A 153 16.03 -3.59 -30.35
N TYR A 154 16.14 -4.92 -30.38
CA TYR A 154 17.39 -5.67 -30.55
C TYR A 154 17.72 -5.91 -32.04
N PRO A 155 18.87 -6.51 -32.40
CA PRO A 155 19.22 -6.73 -33.80
C PRO A 155 18.33 -7.82 -34.40
N CYS A 156 17.80 -7.55 -35.59
CA CYS A 156 17.02 -8.48 -36.38
C CYS A 156 17.48 -8.54 -37.84
N ASP A 157 17.30 -9.71 -38.47
CA ASP A 157 17.53 -9.94 -39.90
C ASP A 157 16.41 -9.32 -40.79
N GLU A 158 16.58 -9.37 -42.11
CA GLU A 158 15.61 -8.91 -43.12
C GLU A 158 14.22 -9.62 -43.06
N ARG A 159 14.06 -10.65 -42.22
CA ARG A 159 12.80 -11.37 -41.94
C ARG A 159 12.29 -11.11 -40.51
N GLY A 160 12.93 -10.21 -39.76
CA GLY A 160 12.59 -9.86 -38.39
C GLY A 160 12.99 -10.91 -37.34
N ASN A 161 13.76 -11.94 -37.71
CA ASN A 161 14.29 -12.92 -36.77
C ASN A 161 15.41 -12.29 -35.93
N ALA A 162 15.55 -12.72 -34.66
CA ALA A 162 16.70 -12.35 -33.84
C ALA A 162 18.02 -12.78 -34.49
N ALA A 163 19.00 -11.86 -34.53
CA ALA A 163 20.32 -12.07 -35.12
C ALA A 163 21.43 -11.46 -34.25
N GLU A 164 22.68 -11.84 -34.49
CA GLU A 164 23.86 -11.21 -33.86
C GLU A 164 24.17 -9.85 -34.50
N GLU A 165 24.14 -9.77 -35.84
CA GLU A 165 24.23 -8.54 -36.61
C GLU A 165 22.85 -8.18 -37.19
N GLY A 166 22.47 -6.90 -37.14
CA GLY A 166 21.18 -6.42 -37.63
C GLY A 166 20.78 -5.07 -37.02
N TYR A 167 19.51 -4.71 -37.15
CA TYR A 167 18.96 -3.45 -36.62
C TYR A 167 17.60 -3.67 -35.95
N SER A 168 17.18 -2.75 -35.07
CA SER A 168 15.82 -2.77 -34.50
C SER A 168 14.77 -2.70 -35.61
N CYS A 169 13.62 -3.36 -35.41
CA CYS A 169 12.58 -3.41 -36.42
C CYS A 169 11.16 -3.31 -35.85
N LEU A 170 10.28 -2.69 -36.63
CA LEU A 170 8.84 -2.68 -36.43
C LEU A 170 8.20 -3.58 -37.49
N MET A 171 7.49 -4.61 -37.05
CA MET A 171 6.83 -5.62 -37.88
C MET A 171 5.30 -5.44 -37.82
N GLU A 172 4.63 -5.63 -38.96
CA GLU A 172 3.17 -5.71 -39.11
C GLU A 172 2.78 -7.11 -39.61
N PHE A 173 1.78 -7.73 -38.97
CA PHE A 173 1.25 -9.06 -39.27
C PHE A 173 -0.23 -8.99 -39.63
N CYS A 174 -0.66 -9.92 -40.49
CA CYS A 174 -2.08 -10.13 -40.83
C CYS A 174 -2.88 -10.74 -39.65
N ASP A 175 -2.21 -11.50 -38.78
CA ASP A 175 -2.80 -12.34 -37.76
C ASP A 175 -1.95 -12.35 -36.48
N MET A 176 -2.58 -12.75 -35.36
CA MET A 176 -1.92 -12.75 -34.06
C MET A 176 -0.92 -13.90 -33.90
N ILE A 177 -1.22 -15.07 -34.48
CA ILE A 177 -0.43 -16.30 -34.31
C ILE A 177 0.96 -16.11 -34.92
N SER A 178 1.06 -15.56 -36.14
CA SER A 178 2.34 -15.23 -36.78
C SER A 178 3.18 -14.23 -35.96
N MET A 179 2.53 -13.32 -35.23
CA MET A 179 3.22 -12.43 -34.29
C MET A 179 3.72 -13.18 -33.05
N ILE A 180 2.90 -14.06 -32.46
CA ILE A 180 3.28 -14.90 -31.30
C ILE A 180 4.48 -15.79 -31.66
N THR A 181 4.39 -16.56 -32.74
CA THR A 181 5.48 -17.43 -33.21
C THR A 181 6.78 -16.65 -33.48
N LYS A 182 6.68 -15.40 -33.95
CA LYS A 182 7.85 -14.51 -34.11
C LYS A 182 8.44 -14.07 -32.77
N ILE A 183 7.61 -13.73 -31.77
CA ILE A 183 8.09 -13.43 -30.42
C ILE A 183 8.78 -14.66 -29.83
N GLU A 184 8.19 -15.84 -29.93
CA GLU A 184 8.75 -17.07 -29.36
C GLU A 184 10.12 -17.42 -29.98
N ALA A 185 10.22 -17.35 -31.31
CA ALA A 185 11.49 -17.54 -32.02
C ALA A 185 12.55 -16.50 -31.61
N ASN A 186 12.17 -15.23 -31.39
CA ASN A 186 13.09 -14.16 -31.02
C ASN A 186 13.44 -14.12 -29.51
N VAL A 187 12.69 -14.83 -28.66
CA VAL A 187 12.94 -14.98 -27.21
C VAL A 187 13.77 -16.23 -26.91
N GLY A 188 13.58 -17.31 -27.68
CA GLY A 188 14.32 -18.56 -27.56
C GLY A 188 13.97 -19.34 -26.28
N GLU A 189 14.98 -19.89 -25.60
CA GLU A 189 14.79 -20.72 -24.38
C GLU A 189 14.02 -19.99 -23.26
N ASN A 190 14.05 -18.66 -23.25
CA ASN A 190 13.38 -17.80 -22.27
C ASN A 190 11.84 -17.76 -22.43
N VAL A 191 11.24 -18.38 -23.46
CA VAL A 191 9.77 -18.41 -23.65
C VAL A 191 9.07 -19.10 -22.48
N LYS A 192 9.72 -20.09 -21.87
CA LYS A 192 9.20 -20.82 -20.70
C LYS A 192 9.57 -20.18 -19.36
N GLU A 193 10.27 -19.05 -19.36
CA GLU A 193 10.57 -18.30 -18.13
C GLU A 193 9.43 -17.32 -17.78
N PRO A 194 9.29 -16.89 -16.52
CA PRO A 194 8.14 -16.10 -16.11
C PRO A 194 8.15 -14.67 -16.67
N TYR A 195 7.20 -14.36 -17.54
CA TYR A 195 7.08 -13.10 -18.26
C TYR A 195 5.89 -12.27 -17.77
N ARG A 196 5.82 -11.01 -18.20
CA ARG A 196 4.84 -10.01 -17.74
C ARG A 196 4.27 -9.23 -18.90
N VAL A 197 2.99 -8.85 -18.80
CA VAL A 197 2.34 -7.95 -19.76
C VAL A 197 1.88 -6.68 -19.07
N TYR A 198 2.34 -5.53 -19.56
CA TYR A 198 2.03 -4.20 -19.03
C TYR A 198 1.10 -3.45 -19.99
N ALA A 199 -0.04 -2.97 -19.48
CA ALA A 199 -0.84 -1.96 -20.14
C ALA A 199 -0.32 -0.55 -19.81
N ILE A 200 -0.59 0.40 -20.70
CA ILE A 200 -0.12 1.79 -20.60
C ILE A 200 -1.31 2.74 -20.56
N CYS A 201 -1.38 3.54 -19.50
CA CYS A 201 -2.38 4.57 -19.32
C CYS A 201 -1.72 5.97 -19.41
N ILE A 202 -2.29 6.86 -20.24
CA ILE A 202 -1.84 8.25 -20.33
C ILE A 202 -2.56 9.07 -19.25
N ALA A 203 -1.81 9.62 -18.28
CA ALA A 203 -2.37 10.51 -17.26
C ALA A 203 -2.38 11.99 -17.72
N HIS A 204 -1.46 12.38 -18.60
CA HIS A 204 -1.38 13.72 -19.19
C HIS A 204 -0.64 13.70 -20.53
N MET A 205 -1.03 14.56 -21.47
CA MET A 205 -0.33 14.76 -22.75
C MET A 205 -0.33 16.24 -23.15
N GLU A 206 0.84 16.83 -23.33
CA GLU A 206 0.99 18.23 -23.77
C GLU A 206 1.86 18.32 -25.04
N THR A 207 1.35 18.93 -26.10
CA THR A 207 2.10 19.12 -27.36
C THR A 207 2.65 20.54 -27.45
N ARG A 208 3.97 20.70 -27.52
CA ARG A 208 4.65 22.00 -27.46
C ARG A 208 4.48 22.81 -28.76
N ARG A 209 3.56 23.77 -28.78
CA ARG A 209 3.42 24.74 -29.87
C ARG A 209 4.51 25.83 -29.79
N ARG A 210 5.38 25.92 -30.80
CA ARG A 210 6.50 26.89 -30.86
C ARG A 210 6.01 28.33 -31.10
N ALA A 211 5.78 29.10 -30.04
CA ALA A 211 5.38 30.51 -30.10
C ALA A 211 6.58 31.48 -30.24
N ARG A 212 6.38 32.60 -30.95
CA ARG A 212 7.43 33.63 -31.21
C ARG A 212 7.62 34.59 -30.01
N LYS A 213 8.88 34.92 -29.70
CA LYS A 213 9.28 35.81 -28.57
C LYS A 213 8.84 37.27 -28.75
N ARG A 214 8.36 37.91 -27.67
CA ARG A 214 8.46 39.38 -27.42
C ARG A 214 8.89 39.67 -25.96
N ARG A 215 9.26 40.93 -25.65
CA ARG A 215 10.25 41.29 -24.59
C ARG A 215 9.66 41.81 -23.26
N LYS A 216 10.47 41.72 -22.18
CA LYS A 216 10.25 42.26 -20.82
C LYS A 216 10.55 43.77 -20.67
N LYS A 217 9.89 44.43 -19.69
CA LYS A 217 10.37 45.48 -18.74
C LYS A 217 9.44 45.37 -17.50
N LYS A 218 9.82 45.35 -16.21
CA LYS A 218 10.97 45.79 -15.37
C LYS A 218 10.87 47.24 -14.85
N TRP A 219 10.59 47.42 -13.54
CA TRP A 219 10.87 48.64 -12.76
C TRP A 219 11.01 48.38 -11.24
N ILE A 220 11.85 49.19 -10.57
CA ILE A 220 12.28 49.30 -9.15
C ILE A 220 13.18 50.57 -9.06
N PRO A 221 13.67 51.11 -7.90
CA PRO A 221 13.28 51.00 -6.47
C PRO A 221 13.22 52.39 -5.72
N SER A 222 13.04 52.41 -4.37
CA SER A 222 13.49 53.43 -3.37
C SER A 222 13.10 52.90 -1.96
N VAL A 223 13.97 52.67 -0.95
CA VAL A 223 14.83 53.58 -0.12
C VAL A 223 13.95 54.50 0.76
N GLU A 224 14.06 54.56 2.11
CA GLU A 224 15.27 54.65 2.98
C GLU A 224 15.07 54.15 4.47
N LYS A 225 16.16 53.70 5.16
CA LYS A 225 16.61 53.82 6.61
C LYS A 225 15.62 53.82 7.82
N GLN A 226 15.96 53.50 9.10
CA GLN A 226 17.19 53.33 9.96
C GLN A 226 16.80 52.43 11.21
N VAL A 227 17.56 52.06 12.26
CA VAL A 227 18.97 51.62 12.58
C VAL A 227 19.12 51.35 14.12
N GLU A 228 20.04 50.46 14.55
CA GLU A 228 20.53 50.17 15.96
C GLU A 228 19.48 49.68 17.02
N GLU A 229 19.76 49.01 18.15
CA GLU A 229 20.89 48.21 18.75
C GLU A 229 20.29 47.22 19.81
N VAL A 230 20.72 45.95 19.98
CA VAL A 230 21.82 45.35 20.80
C VAL A 230 21.66 45.36 22.34
N GLY A 231 21.88 44.20 22.99
CA GLY A 231 21.92 43.97 24.46
C GLY A 231 21.27 42.62 24.85
N VAL A 232 21.93 41.46 24.98
CA VAL A 232 23.12 40.99 25.76
C VAL A 232 22.77 40.43 27.16
N GLU A 233 22.88 39.09 27.26
CA GLU A 233 23.18 38.19 28.41
C GLU A 233 22.92 38.56 29.89
N ARG A 234 22.44 37.60 30.71
CA ARG A 234 23.14 36.87 31.83
C ARG A 234 22.13 36.14 32.78
N GLN A 235 22.28 34.84 33.06
CA GLN A 235 23.06 34.18 34.15
C GLN A 235 22.53 34.45 35.58
N VAL A 236 22.53 33.53 36.58
CA VAL A 236 22.66 32.05 36.65
C VAL A 236 22.21 31.60 38.09
N GLU A 237 22.36 30.31 38.47
CA GLU A 237 22.32 29.72 39.84
C GLU A 237 21.05 28.99 40.35
N GLU A 238 21.33 27.93 41.15
CA GLU A 238 20.43 27.05 41.93
C GLU A 238 20.49 27.50 43.42
N PRO A 239 20.52 26.64 44.48
CA PRO A 239 19.84 25.36 44.76
C PRO A 239 19.08 25.35 46.13
N GLY A 240 18.46 24.22 46.50
CA GLY A 240 17.99 23.97 47.88
C GLY A 240 16.87 22.92 47.97
N SER A 241 17.15 21.61 48.10
CA SER A 241 17.61 20.88 49.31
C SER A 241 16.51 20.51 50.31
N GLY A 242 16.12 19.23 50.35
CA GLY A 242 15.27 18.63 51.39
C GLY A 242 15.31 17.10 51.29
N LYS A 243 15.69 16.41 52.37
CA LYS A 243 15.76 14.93 52.44
C LYS A 243 14.56 14.38 53.22
N PHE A 244 14.18 13.12 53.01
CA PHE A 244 14.24 12.06 54.04
C PHE A 244 13.96 10.65 53.49
N GLN A 245 14.43 9.67 54.25
CA GLN A 245 14.66 8.23 54.07
C GLN A 245 13.46 7.37 53.59
N GLU A 246 13.59 6.21 52.91
CA GLU A 246 14.56 5.07 52.94
C GLU A 246 14.21 3.96 53.97
N VAL A 247 13.76 2.78 53.48
CA VAL A 247 13.67 1.47 54.16
C VAL A 247 13.86 0.36 53.10
N GLU A 248 14.33 -0.83 53.49
CA GLU A 248 14.99 -1.82 52.61
C GLU A 248 14.16 -3.06 52.18
N LEU A 249 14.54 -3.58 51.01
CA LEU A 249 14.76 -4.98 50.60
C LEU A 249 14.22 -6.17 51.45
N SER A 250 13.69 -7.19 50.76
CA SER A 250 13.90 -8.60 51.14
C SER A 250 13.94 -9.53 49.93
N THR A 251 14.89 -10.47 49.90
CA THR A 251 15.16 -11.42 48.81
C THR A 251 14.47 -12.78 48.98
N VAL A 252 14.14 -13.45 47.88
CA VAL A 252 14.03 -14.93 47.81
C VAL A 252 14.83 -15.41 46.59
N SER A 253 15.52 -16.54 46.74
CA SER A 253 16.28 -17.19 45.67
C SER A 253 15.71 -18.57 45.41
N GLU A 254 15.39 -18.90 44.16
CA GLU A 254 15.08 -20.27 43.73
C GLU A 254 16.03 -20.74 42.62
N ALA A 255 16.19 -22.06 42.49
CA ALA A 255 17.30 -22.66 41.76
C ALA A 255 17.10 -22.67 40.24
N SER A 256 18.19 -22.43 39.50
CA SER A 256 18.19 -22.42 38.04
C SER A 256 17.72 -23.75 37.44
N LEU A 257 16.54 -23.74 36.80
CA LEU A 257 16.19 -24.78 35.84
C LEU A 257 17.07 -24.63 34.58
N ILE A 258 17.47 -25.76 33.99
CA ILE A 258 18.26 -25.83 32.75
C ILE A 258 17.46 -26.63 31.74
N GLU A 259 17.39 -26.17 30.49
CA GLU A 259 16.72 -26.90 29.41
C GLU A 259 17.48 -28.18 28.99
N SER A 260 16.76 -29.27 28.67
CA SER A 260 17.39 -30.53 28.21
C SER A 260 17.19 -30.78 26.71
N ALA A 261 18.25 -31.23 26.04
CA ALA A 261 18.22 -31.71 24.66
C ALA A 261 17.34 -32.97 24.48
N ASP A 262 17.07 -33.73 25.55
CA ASP A 262 16.19 -34.92 25.51
C ASP A 262 14.74 -34.57 25.09
N TRP A 263 14.32 -33.31 25.26
CA TRP A 263 12.97 -32.86 24.93
C TRP A 263 12.66 -32.82 23.43
N VAL A 264 13.68 -32.99 22.58
CA VAL A 264 13.54 -32.85 21.12
C VAL A 264 12.81 -34.04 20.48
N LYS A 265 12.79 -35.25 21.07
CA LYS A 265 12.09 -36.42 20.49
C LYS A 265 11.52 -37.43 21.51
N HIS A 266 10.20 -37.63 21.49
CA HIS A 266 9.66 -38.93 21.03
C HIS A 266 8.15 -38.96 20.72
N GLU A 267 7.35 -38.02 21.21
CA GLU A 267 5.92 -37.94 20.82
C GLU A 267 5.76 -37.32 19.43
N SER A 268 4.92 -37.96 18.61
CA SER A 268 4.71 -37.55 17.21
C SER A 268 4.10 -36.15 17.09
N LYS A 269 4.42 -35.41 16.01
CA LYS A 269 3.86 -34.08 15.69
C LYS A 269 2.31 -34.05 15.56
N THR A 270 1.66 -35.21 15.66
CA THR A 270 0.22 -35.43 15.82
C THR A 270 -0.36 -34.95 17.17
N SER A 271 0.46 -34.74 18.21
CA SER A 271 -0.03 -34.28 19.54
C SER A 271 -0.46 -32.80 19.55
N LEU A 272 0.22 -31.96 18.76
CA LEU A 272 -0.09 -30.53 18.55
C LEU A 272 -1.20 -30.30 17.51
N ALA A 273 -2.13 -31.25 17.38
CA ALA A 273 -3.29 -31.16 16.49
C ALA A 273 -4.40 -30.31 17.14
N TYR A 274 -4.37 -29.01 16.86
CA TYR A 274 -5.36 -28.04 17.33
C TYR A 274 -6.72 -28.23 16.62
N ASP A 275 -7.80 -28.12 17.40
CA ASP A 275 -9.16 -28.11 16.87
C ASP A 275 -9.57 -26.67 16.50
N MET A 276 -9.49 -26.34 15.22
CA MET A 276 -9.85 -25.01 14.68
C MET A 276 -11.34 -24.64 14.84
N THR A 277 -12.19 -25.51 15.41
CA THR A 277 -13.56 -25.11 15.79
C THR A 277 -13.61 -24.29 17.08
N ILE A 278 -12.54 -24.28 17.88
CA ILE A 278 -12.43 -23.51 19.12
C ILE A 278 -11.90 -22.09 18.78
N PRO A 279 -12.62 -21.00 19.11
CA PRO A 279 -12.25 -19.64 18.69
C PRO A 279 -11.30 -18.91 19.66
N SER A 280 -10.57 -19.64 20.51
CA SER A 280 -9.73 -19.14 21.61
C SER A 280 -8.72 -20.22 22.05
N PHE A 281 -7.97 -19.98 23.12
CA PHE A 281 -7.00 -20.92 23.68
C PHE A 281 -7.65 -22.27 24.04
N ALA A 282 -7.06 -23.36 23.57
CA ALA A 282 -7.42 -24.74 23.92
C ALA A 282 -6.26 -25.45 24.62
N PRO A 283 -6.50 -26.33 25.60
CA PRO A 283 -5.45 -27.03 26.32
C PRO A 283 -4.70 -28.03 25.42
N ILE A 284 -3.38 -28.05 25.51
CA ILE A 284 -2.52 -28.98 24.79
C ILE A 284 -2.57 -30.35 25.50
N LYS A 285 -2.86 -31.42 24.76
CA LYS A 285 -2.92 -32.77 25.32
C LYS A 285 -1.54 -33.19 25.85
N HIS A 286 -1.48 -33.56 27.13
CA HIS A 286 -0.27 -34.02 27.86
C HIS A 286 0.74 -32.93 28.28
N TYR A 287 0.37 -31.64 28.21
CA TYR A 287 1.21 -30.50 28.62
C TYR A 287 0.41 -29.59 29.57
N ASN A 288 1.07 -28.92 30.52
CA ASN A 288 0.42 -27.91 31.37
C ASN A 288 0.38 -26.55 30.66
N ALA A 289 -0.19 -26.52 29.46
CA ALA A 289 -0.14 -25.39 28.54
C ALA A 289 -1.38 -25.33 27.64
N SER A 290 -1.69 -24.14 27.12
CA SER A 290 -2.74 -23.93 26.13
C SER A 290 -2.18 -23.31 24.85
N MET A 291 -2.83 -23.57 23.73
CA MET A 291 -2.46 -23.06 22.41
C MET A 291 -3.65 -22.41 21.69
N PHE A 292 -3.36 -21.48 20.79
CA PHE A 292 -4.32 -20.78 19.95
C PHE A 292 -3.71 -20.61 18.55
N ASP A 293 -4.22 -21.38 17.58
CA ASP A 293 -3.82 -21.25 16.17
C ASP A 293 -4.84 -20.40 15.41
N VAL A 294 -4.37 -19.34 14.76
CA VAL A 294 -5.22 -18.44 13.96
C VAL A 294 -4.74 -18.37 12.52
N THR A 295 -5.63 -18.71 11.58
CA THR A 295 -5.41 -18.54 10.14
C THR A 295 -5.46 -17.04 9.78
N VAL A 296 -4.29 -16.42 9.70
CA VAL A 296 -4.11 -14.97 9.42
C VAL A 296 -3.80 -14.67 7.95
N LEU A 297 -3.17 -15.60 7.21
CA LEU A 297 -2.93 -15.42 5.78
C LEU A 297 -4.16 -15.81 4.96
N GLU A 298 -4.73 -14.83 4.26
CA GLU A 298 -5.74 -15.07 3.23
C GLU A 298 -5.10 -15.22 1.83
N ASN A 299 -5.78 -15.95 0.94
CA ASN A 299 -5.46 -15.89 -0.49
C ASN A 299 -5.93 -14.54 -1.06
N GLU A 300 -5.47 -14.15 -2.25
CA GLU A 300 -5.77 -12.82 -2.79
C GLU A 300 -7.27 -12.58 -2.97
N VAL A 301 -7.80 -11.53 -2.35
CA VAL A 301 -9.24 -11.16 -2.35
C VAL A 301 -9.77 -10.83 -3.75
N THR A 302 -8.87 -10.59 -4.71
CA THR A 302 -9.17 -10.48 -6.15
C THR A 302 -9.53 -11.82 -6.82
N ALA A 303 -9.34 -12.96 -6.14
CA ALA A 303 -9.78 -14.27 -6.60
C ALA A 303 -11.13 -14.64 -5.94
N PRO A 304 -12.15 -15.04 -6.72
CA PRO A 304 -13.43 -15.48 -6.17
C PRO A 304 -13.31 -16.75 -5.32
N LEU A 305 -14.25 -16.93 -4.37
CA LEU A 305 -14.36 -18.10 -3.46
C LEU A 305 -14.25 -19.45 -4.18
N LEU A 306 -14.72 -19.51 -5.43
CA LEU A 306 -14.52 -20.62 -6.34
C LEU A 306 -13.52 -20.17 -7.38
N ALA A 307 -12.35 -20.80 -7.43
CA ALA A 307 -11.34 -20.50 -8.45
C ALA A 307 -11.96 -20.56 -9.85
N PRO A 308 -11.65 -19.59 -10.74
CA PRO A 308 -12.18 -19.61 -12.10
C PRO A 308 -11.81 -20.92 -12.80
N PHE A 309 -12.67 -21.38 -13.70
CA PHE A 309 -12.34 -22.52 -14.55
C PHE A 309 -11.07 -22.21 -15.37
N LYS A 310 -10.28 -23.24 -15.67
CA LYS A 310 -9.25 -23.13 -16.69
C LYS A 310 -9.91 -22.66 -17.98
N MET A 311 -9.28 -21.77 -18.71
CA MET A 311 -9.89 -21.27 -19.96
C MET A 311 -9.70 -22.26 -21.12
N SER A 312 -8.70 -23.13 -21.02
CA SER A 312 -8.62 -24.38 -21.80
C SER A 312 -9.88 -25.23 -21.61
N SER A 313 -10.29 -25.53 -20.37
CA SER A 313 -11.50 -26.33 -20.12
C SER A 313 -12.81 -25.62 -20.47
N ILE A 314 -12.90 -24.29 -20.36
CA ILE A 314 -14.04 -23.52 -20.89
C ILE A 314 -14.13 -23.72 -22.41
N ARG A 315 -13.03 -23.47 -23.15
CA ARG A 315 -12.96 -23.64 -24.62
C ARG A 315 -13.08 -25.10 -25.10
N GLU A 316 -13.00 -26.08 -24.21
CA GLU A 316 -13.35 -27.48 -24.48
C GLU A 316 -14.84 -27.74 -24.22
N SER A 317 -15.40 -27.19 -23.14
CA SER A 317 -16.84 -27.26 -22.85
C SER A 317 -17.70 -26.56 -23.91
N GLU A 318 -17.22 -25.45 -24.48
CA GLU A 318 -17.88 -24.71 -25.57
C GLU A 318 -17.91 -25.44 -26.92
N LYS A 319 -17.23 -26.60 -27.05
CA LYS A 319 -17.20 -27.43 -28.27
C LYS A 319 -18.13 -28.65 -28.21
N ILE A 320 -18.91 -28.79 -27.13
CA ILE A 320 -19.75 -29.96 -26.87
C ILE A 320 -21.20 -29.51 -26.63
N ASP A 321 -22.12 -29.97 -27.47
CA ASP A 321 -23.54 -29.60 -27.41
C ASP A 321 -24.29 -30.22 -26.19
N ASP A 322 -23.72 -31.23 -25.53
CA ASP A 322 -24.26 -31.82 -24.30
C ASP A 322 -23.73 -31.07 -23.06
N GLU A 323 -24.60 -30.27 -22.43
CA GLU A 323 -24.31 -29.51 -21.21
C GLU A 323 -23.74 -30.38 -20.07
N ILE A 324 -24.14 -31.65 -19.96
CA ILE A 324 -23.73 -32.57 -18.89
C ILE A 324 -22.32 -33.12 -19.15
N GLU A 325 -21.91 -33.23 -20.42
CA GLU A 325 -20.53 -33.59 -20.78
C GLU A 325 -19.61 -32.36 -20.74
N ALA A 326 -20.07 -31.22 -21.26
CA ALA A 326 -19.41 -29.93 -21.14
C ALA A 326 -19.08 -29.58 -19.67
N MET A 327 -20.02 -29.75 -18.73
CA MET A 327 -19.77 -29.52 -17.30
C MET A 327 -18.73 -30.45 -16.66
N LYS A 328 -18.49 -31.65 -17.19
CA LYS A 328 -17.48 -32.59 -16.65
C LYS A 328 -16.05 -32.16 -17.02
N LEU A 329 -15.88 -31.47 -18.15
CA LEU A 329 -14.57 -30.99 -18.60
C LEU A 329 -14.08 -29.77 -17.81
N LEU A 330 -14.98 -29.02 -17.15
CA LEU A 330 -14.69 -27.77 -16.43
C LEU A 330 -13.75 -27.93 -15.21
N VAL A 331 -12.46 -28.15 -15.47
CA VAL A 331 -11.37 -28.11 -14.49
C VAL A 331 -11.20 -26.68 -13.96
N ARG A 332 -11.02 -26.52 -12.63
CA ARG A 332 -10.73 -25.21 -12.01
C ARG A 332 -9.22 -24.91 -11.96
N LYS A 333 -8.85 -23.64 -12.12
CA LYS A 333 -7.46 -23.19 -11.90
C LYS A 333 -7.04 -23.49 -10.47
N LYS A 334 -5.79 -23.91 -10.29
CA LYS A 334 -5.21 -24.19 -8.98
C LYS A 334 -4.89 -22.85 -8.29
N VAL A 335 -5.55 -22.55 -7.16
CA VAL A 335 -5.37 -21.27 -6.46
C VAL A 335 -3.93 -21.14 -5.98
N TYR A 336 -3.30 -19.99 -6.23
CA TYR A 336 -2.01 -19.67 -5.62
C TYR A 336 -2.17 -19.54 -4.11
N GLU A 337 -1.60 -20.47 -3.36
CA GLU A 337 -1.77 -20.51 -1.92
C GLU A 337 -0.67 -19.73 -1.21
N ARG A 338 -1.02 -18.56 -0.66
CA ARG A 338 -0.14 -17.78 0.21
C ARG A 338 0.14 -18.58 1.49
N ARG A 339 1.42 -18.76 1.82
CA ARG A 339 1.95 -19.53 2.97
C ARG A 339 3.19 -18.83 3.53
N PHE A 340 3.42 -18.93 4.83
CA PHE A 340 4.61 -18.36 5.47
C PHE A 340 5.90 -19.02 4.98
N LYS A 341 6.88 -18.19 4.59
CA LYS A 341 8.24 -18.57 4.22
C LYS A 341 9.22 -18.30 5.38
N PRO A 342 10.38 -18.99 5.43
CA PRO A 342 11.48 -18.57 6.31
C PRO A 342 11.81 -17.08 6.10
N HIS A 343 12.15 -16.37 7.18
CA HIS A 343 12.50 -14.96 7.18
C HIS A 343 11.48 -14.04 6.48
N THR A 344 10.18 -14.23 6.77
CA THR A 344 9.12 -13.33 6.31
C THR A 344 9.28 -11.96 6.99
N ALA A 345 9.36 -10.86 6.24
CA ALA A 345 9.65 -9.52 6.76
C ALA A 345 8.68 -9.02 7.84
N VAL A 346 7.43 -9.51 7.82
CA VAL A 346 6.36 -9.17 8.77
C VAL A 346 6.60 -9.75 10.17
N CYS A 347 7.46 -10.76 10.34
CA CYS A 347 7.61 -11.46 11.62
C CYS A 347 8.08 -10.54 12.77
N THR A 348 9.07 -9.67 12.56
CA THR A 348 9.53 -8.75 13.63
C THR A 348 8.51 -7.62 13.92
N PRO A 349 7.89 -6.95 12.92
CA PRO A 349 6.72 -6.09 13.14
C PRO A 349 5.57 -6.76 13.89
N LEU A 350 5.25 -8.02 13.58
CA LEU A 350 4.20 -8.79 14.24
C LEU A 350 4.49 -9.00 15.73
N ASP A 351 5.70 -9.38 16.08
CA ASP A 351 6.12 -9.54 17.48
C ASP A 351 5.99 -8.23 18.26
N LEU A 352 6.36 -7.11 17.64
CA LEU A 352 6.20 -5.78 18.24
C LEU A 352 4.73 -5.41 18.41
N CYS A 353 3.86 -5.70 17.43
CA CYS A 353 2.43 -5.47 17.55
C CYS A 353 1.79 -6.34 18.65
N VAL A 354 2.21 -7.60 18.78
CA VAL A 354 1.77 -8.51 19.84
C VAL A 354 2.20 -8.00 21.22
N MET A 355 3.48 -7.64 21.40
CA MET A 355 3.99 -7.08 22.66
C MET A 355 3.36 -5.73 23.03
N ALA A 356 3.13 -4.85 22.06
CA ALA A 356 2.47 -3.56 22.27
C ALA A 356 1.02 -3.75 22.72
N TRP A 357 0.24 -4.57 22.02
CA TRP A 357 -1.16 -4.81 22.36
C TRP A 357 -1.33 -5.58 23.68
N SER A 358 -0.38 -6.45 24.03
CA SER A 358 -0.39 -7.20 25.29
C SER A 358 -0.18 -6.34 26.53
N LEU A 359 0.22 -5.07 26.40
CA LEU A 359 0.17 -4.13 27.51
C LEU A 359 -1.25 -3.64 27.79
N ILE A 360 -2.03 -3.35 26.75
CA ILE A 360 -3.40 -2.82 26.87
C ILE A 360 -4.39 -3.94 27.21
N HIS A 361 -4.36 -5.05 26.47
CA HIS A 361 -5.31 -6.15 26.62
C HIS A 361 -4.58 -7.48 26.83
N ASP A 362 -4.91 -8.18 27.91
CA ASP A 362 -4.38 -9.51 28.23
C ASP A 362 -4.55 -10.48 27.05
N PRO A 363 -3.47 -11.12 26.56
CA PRO A 363 -3.53 -12.11 25.49
C PRO A 363 -4.56 -13.22 25.67
N ILE A 364 -4.86 -13.64 26.91
CA ILE A 364 -5.88 -14.68 27.19
C ILE A 364 -7.27 -14.25 26.70
N THR A 365 -7.55 -12.94 26.66
CA THR A 365 -8.83 -12.37 26.21
C THR A 365 -8.94 -12.22 24.69
N TRP A 366 -7.87 -12.49 23.93
CA TRP A 366 -7.84 -12.24 22.50
C TRP A 366 -8.71 -13.22 21.71
N SER A 367 -9.41 -12.68 20.72
CA SER A 367 -10.24 -13.45 19.79
C SER A 367 -9.53 -13.66 18.46
N VAL A 368 -10.06 -14.56 17.62
CA VAL A 368 -9.63 -14.74 16.22
C VAL A 368 -9.63 -13.42 15.44
N ARG A 369 -10.55 -12.49 15.75
CA ARG A 369 -10.57 -11.14 15.16
C ARG A 369 -9.45 -10.25 15.67
N THR A 370 -9.13 -10.33 16.97
CA THR A 370 -8.04 -9.59 17.60
C THR A 370 -6.70 -9.98 16.98
N VAL A 371 -6.42 -11.29 16.89
CA VAL A 371 -5.17 -11.80 16.32
C VAL A 371 -5.03 -11.49 14.83
N ARG A 372 -6.15 -11.48 14.08
CA ARG A 372 -6.18 -11.02 12.67
C ARG A 372 -5.89 -9.52 12.56
N GLY A 373 -6.52 -8.68 13.37
CA GLY A 373 -6.27 -7.22 13.38
C GLY A 373 -4.83 -6.86 13.77
N LEU A 374 -4.21 -7.64 14.67
CA LEU A 374 -2.78 -7.49 14.98
C LEU A 374 -1.88 -7.89 13.80
N PHE A 375 -2.25 -8.94 13.06
CA PHE A 375 -1.53 -9.30 11.84
C PHE A 375 -1.70 -8.25 10.74
N GLU A 376 -2.90 -7.72 10.53
CA GLU A 376 -3.19 -6.62 9.59
C GLU A 376 -2.36 -5.38 9.94
N ALA A 377 -2.42 -4.90 11.19
CA ALA A 377 -1.59 -3.77 11.67
C ALA A 377 -0.08 -4.03 11.51
N SER A 378 0.38 -5.27 11.71
CA SER A 378 1.80 -5.63 11.50
C SER A 378 2.22 -5.56 10.03
N VAL A 379 1.30 -5.83 9.08
CA VAL A 379 1.57 -5.71 7.64
C VAL A 379 1.65 -4.23 7.23
N ASP A 380 0.77 -3.38 7.75
CA ASP A 380 0.79 -1.94 7.50
C ASP A 380 2.07 -1.30 8.10
N TYR A 381 2.40 -1.61 9.36
CA TYR A 381 3.66 -1.18 9.99
C TYR A 381 4.92 -1.70 9.26
N THR A 382 4.87 -2.93 8.71
CA THR A 382 5.95 -3.43 7.82
C THR A 382 6.08 -2.56 6.57
N PHE A 383 4.96 -2.19 5.96
CA PHE A 383 4.92 -1.38 4.74
C PHE A 383 5.44 0.05 4.99
N ASP A 384 5.02 0.69 6.07
CA ASP A 384 5.46 2.04 6.44
C ASP A 384 6.95 2.07 6.82
N SER A 385 7.46 1.06 7.52
CA SER A 385 8.90 0.91 7.79
C SER A 385 9.72 0.74 6.51
N ILE A 386 9.20 -0.02 5.51
CA ILE A 386 9.83 -0.15 4.19
C ILE A 386 9.79 1.17 3.41
N LEU A 387 8.71 1.96 3.50
CA LEU A 387 8.61 3.28 2.88
C LEU A 387 9.57 4.29 3.53
N ALA A 388 9.65 4.32 4.86
CA ALA A 388 10.62 5.13 5.60
C ALA A 388 12.07 4.77 5.22
N THR A 389 12.36 3.49 4.97
CA THR A 389 13.65 3.02 4.45
C THR A 389 13.94 3.48 3.01
N GLU A 390 12.94 3.92 2.23
CA GLU A 390 13.15 4.59 0.93
C GLU A 390 13.34 6.12 1.07
N ASP A 391 13.14 6.74 2.25
CA ASP A 391 13.24 8.20 2.47
C ASP A 391 14.45 8.60 3.35
N SER A 392 15.44 9.24 2.74
CA SER A 392 16.66 9.73 3.40
C SER A 392 16.46 10.87 4.43
N THR A 393 15.23 11.37 4.62
CA THR A 393 14.91 12.39 5.63
C THR A 393 14.45 11.80 6.96
N VAL A 394 14.14 10.50 7.03
CA VAL A 394 13.77 9.81 8.27
C VAL A 394 15.03 9.46 9.07
N GLY A 395 15.12 9.99 10.29
CA GLY A 395 16.15 9.62 11.26
C GLY A 395 15.72 8.47 12.18
N GLU A 396 16.68 7.89 12.90
CA GLU A 396 16.45 7.00 14.06
C GLU A 396 15.61 5.72 13.82
N MET A 397 15.75 5.08 12.66
CA MET A 397 15.30 3.68 12.50
C MET A 397 16.25 2.67 13.15
N THR A 398 15.71 1.57 13.67
CA THR A 398 16.49 0.43 14.19
C THR A 398 16.20 -0.82 13.37
N ASP A 399 17.24 -1.45 12.80
CA ASP A 399 17.14 -2.64 11.94
C ASP A 399 16.16 -2.52 10.75
N GLY A 400 15.92 -1.29 10.28
CA GLY A 400 14.97 -0.99 9.19
C GLY A 400 13.51 -0.84 9.64
N LEU A 401 13.26 -0.74 10.95
CA LEU A 401 11.95 -0.47 11.54
C LEU A 401 11.89 0.95 12.12
N LEU A 402 10.71 1.56 12.03
CA LEU A 402 10.40 2.81 12.71
C LEU A 402 10.36 2.61 14.25
N PRO A 403 10.77 3.60 15.05
CA PRO A 403 10.68 3.53 16.51
C PRO A 403 9.24 3.69 17.02
N GLU A 404 8.32 4.18 16.19
CA GLU A 404 6.93 4.48 16.53
C GLU A 404 5.98 3.88 15.49
N PHE A 405 4.87 3.29 15.96
CA PHE A 405 3.82 2.69 15.12
C PHE A 405 2.45 2.73 15.80
N GLU A 406 1.38 2.48 15.04
CA GLU A 406 -0.01 2.58 15.52
C GLU A 406 -0.74 1.23 15.47
N ILE A 407 -1.62 0.98 16.45
CA ILE A 407 -2.60 -0.12 16.42
C ILE A 407 -3.94 0.44 16.88
N ALA A 408 -4.95 0.36 16.01
CA ALA A 408 -6.29 0.90 16.23
C ALA A 408 -6.27 2.39 16.62
N ASN A 409 -6.49 2.73 17.89
CA ASN A 409 -6.50 4.10 18.43
C ASN A 409 -5.33 4.40 19.39
N TYR A 410 -4.24 3.63 19.32
CA TYR A 410 -3.05 3.82 20.15
C TYR A 410 -1.76 3.87 19.32
N THR A 411 -0.93 4.89 19.59
CA THR A 411 0.44 5.01 19.08
C THR A 411 1.42 4.48 20.14
N PHE A 412 2.34 3.61 19.74
CA PHE A 412 3.34 2.98 20.61
C PHE A 412 4.75 3.39 20.20
N ARG A 413 5.65 3.55 21.18
CA ARG A 413 7.07 3.84 20.95
C ARG A 413 7.96 2.74 21.52
N VAL A 414 8.74 2.09 20.66
CA VAL A 414 9.59 0.95 20.99
C VAL A 414 11.06 1.35 21.13
N VAL A 415 11.72 0.81 22.16
CA VAL A 415 13.16 0.88 22.38
C VAL A 415 13.72 -0.54 22.35
N PHE A 416 14.72 -0.75 21.49
CA PHE A 416 15.44 -2.02 21.39
C PHE A 416 16.65 -2.01 22.32
N VAL A 417 16.75 -3.02 23.17
CA VAL A 417 17.91 -3.26 24.04
C VAL A 417 19.01 -3.94 23.19
N PRO A 418 20.31 -3.72 23.46
CA PRO A 418 21.39 -4.41 22.77
C PRO A 418 21.22 -5.93 22.72
N LEU A 419 21.62 -6.54 21.60
CA LEU A 419 21.44 -7.97 21.34
C LEU A 419 22.13 -8.83 22.41
N HIS A 420 21.36 -9.75 22.98
CA HIS A 420 21.83 -10.77 23.90
C HIS A 420 22.13 -12.07 23.14
N PHE A 421 23.25 -12.71 23.45
CA PHE A 421 23.69 -13.96 22.82
C PHE A 421 23.79 -15.06 23.87
N GLY A 422 23.32 -16.26 23.54
CA GLY A 422 23.40 -17.42 24.42
C GLY A 422 23.54 -18.72 23.62
N VAL A 423 23.64 -19.84 24.32
CA VAL A 423 23.77 -21.19 23.72
C VAL A 423 22.72 -22.10 24.34
N LEU A 424 21.98 -22.83 23.49
CA LEU A 424 20.99 -23.80 23.96
C LEU A 424 21.66 -24.96 24.73
N TYR A 425 20.99 -25.45 25.77
CA TYR A 425 21.36 -26.65 26.55
C TYR A 425 22.63 -26.53 27.39
N THR A 426 23.40 -25.44 27.28
CA THR A 426 24.64 -25.30 28.02
C THR A 426 24.41 -25.15 29.53
N THR A 427 25.34 -25.70 30.31
CA THR A 427 25.35 -25.60 31.78
C THR A 427 26.24 -24.46 32.28
N GLU A 428 27.08 -23.86 31.42
CA GLU A 428 27.99 -22.77 31.76
C GLU A 428 27.70 -21.52 30.89
N GLY A 429 27.65 -20.35 31.51
CA GLY A 429 27.40 -19.08 30.80
C GLY A 429 25.91 -18.75 30.68
N TRP A 430 25.43 -18.46 29.47
CA TRP A 430 24.08 -17.98 29.19
C TRP A 430 23.27 -18.98 28.36
N ASN A 431 22.43 -19.75 29.04
CA ASN A 431 21.48 -20.68 28.43
C ASN A 431 20.09 -20.04 28.24
N LEU A 432 19.15 -20.75 27.59
CA LEU A 432 17.85 -20.19 27.24
C LEU A 432 17.03 -19.88 28.49
N SER A 433 16.99 -20.81 29.44
CA SER A 433 16.25 -20.67 30.70
C SER A 433 16.68 -19.42 31.47
N MET A 434 17.99 -19.25 31.76
CA MET A 434 18.52 -18.10 32.49
C MET A 434 18.39 -16.78 31.72
N SER A 435 18.38 -16.82 30.38
CA SER A 435 18.20 -15.64 29.54
C SER A 435 16.77 -15.14 29.58
N LEU A 436 15.79 -16.03 29.41
CA LEU A 436 14.36 -15.70 29.50
C LEU A 436 13.96 -15.27 30.91
N GLN A 437 14.45 -15.99 31.94
CA GLN A 437 14.18 -15.62 33.33
C GLN A 437 14.61 -14.18 33.64
N LYS A 438 15.84 -13.77 33.27
CA LYS A 438 16.29 -12.38 33.51
C LYS A 438 15.56 -11.33 32.67
N VAL A 439 14.98 -11.69 31.52
CA VAL A 439 14.06 -10.80 30.78
C VAL A 439 12.77 -10.62 31.57
N PHE A 440 12.16 -11.72 32.03
CA PHE A 440 10.88 -11.71 32.74
C PHE A 440 10.95 -11.15 34.17
N ASP A 441 12.11 -11.26 34.84
CA ASP A 441 12.36 -10.72 36.18
C ASP A 441 12.70 -9.21 36.15
N THR A 442 12.98 -8.62 34.97
CA THR A 442 13.31 -7.19 34.83
C THR A 442 12.09 -6.39 34.39
N PRO A 443 11.44 -5.61 35.28
CA PRO A 443 10.13 -4.99 35.01
C PRO A 443 10.14 -3.86 33.96
N SER A 444 11.31 -3.44 33.48
CA SER A 444 11.43 -2.49 32.36
C SER A 444 11.25 -3.13 30.98
N TYR A 445 11.31 -4.46 30.87
CA TYR A 445 11.22 -5.15 29.58
C TYR A 445 9.81 -5.67 29.33
N THR A 446 9.29 -5.44 28.13
CA THR A 446 7.96 -5.93 27.70
C THR A 446 8.02 -7.38 27.22
N GLY A 447 9.16 -7.79 26.68
CA GLY A 447 9.40 -9.13 26.15
C GLY A 447 10.68 -9.20 25.36
N ALA A 448 10.82 -10.26 24.56
CA ALA A 448 11.96 -10.45 23.66
C ALA A 448 11.56 -11.18 22.38
N ILE A 449 12.42 -11.08 21.36
CA ILE A 449 12.36 -11.87 20.14
C ILE A 449 13.55 -12.82 20.14
N LEU A 450 13.28 -14.13 20.11
CA LEU A 450 14.26 -15.19 20.05
C LEU A 450 14.45 -15.64 18.60
N THR A 451 15.70 -15.70 18.15
CA THR A 451 16.08 -16.27 16.85
C THR A 451 17.14 -17.34 17.02
N CYS A 452 16.89 -18.52 16.46
CA CYS A 452 17.79 -19.68 16.52
C CYS A 452 17.64 -20.51 15.24
N GLY A 453 18.69 -20.54 14.41
CA GLY A 453 18.64 -21.14 13.07
C GLY A 453 17.57 -20.47 12.20
N GLU A 454 16.62 -21.25 11.68
CA GLU A 454 15.44 -20.75 10.95
C GLU A 454 14.25 -20.37 11.86
N SER A 455 14.28 -20.69 13.16
CA SER A 455 13.16 -20.38 14.06
C SER A 455 13.24 -18.95 14.60
N HIS A 456 12.08 -18.28 14.59
CA HIS A 456 11.84 -16.91 15.03
C HIS A 456 10.58 -16.95 15.90
N ILE A 457 10.73 -16.59 17.18
CA ILE A 457 9.73 -16.79 18.23
C ILE A 457 9.71 -15.54 19.10
N GLY A 458 8.58 -14.84 19.14
CA GLY A 458 8.35 -13.77 20.10
C GLY A 458 7.93 -14.35 21.46
N VAL A 459 8.38 -13.73 22.55
CA VAL A 459 8.09 -14.16 23.94
C VAL A 459 7.79 -12.97 24.85
N LEU A 460 6.84 -13.14 25.78
CA LEU A 460 6.55 -12.20 26.86
C LEU A 460 6.02 -12.92 28.10
N LYS A 461 6.14 -12.28 29.27
CA LYS A 461 5.44 -12.68 30.49
C LYS A 461 4.40 -11.61 30.82
N ARG A 462 3.17 -12.03 31.13
CA ARG A 462 2.13 -11.16 31.68
C ARG A 462 1.47 -11.86 32.85
N ASP A 463 1.48 -11.20 34.01
CA ASP A 463 1.07 -11.78 35.29
C ASP A 463 1.82 -13.12 35.53
N GLU A 464 1.14 -14.20 35.90
CA GLU A 464 1.76 -15.53 36.08
C GLU A 464 1.97 -16.31 34.76
N ASN A 465 1.57 -15.77 33.62
CA ASN A 465 1.52 -16.50 32.34
C ASN A 465 2.69 -16.12 31.42
N HIS A 466 3.41 -17.14 30.93
CA HIS A 466 4.45 -17.01 29.93
C HIS A 466 3.86 -17.32 28.56
N PHE A 467 3.97 -16.39 27.61
CA PHE A 467 3.44 -16.51 26.26
C PHE A 467 4.57 -16.55 25.23
N ALA A 468 4.41 -17.40 24.21
CA ALA A 468 5.28 -17.47 23.05
C ALA A 468 4.44 -17.57 21.78
N TRP A 469 4.91 -16.99 20.68
CA TRP A 469 4.18 -17.04 19.41
C TRP A 469 5.13 -17.04 18.20
N TRP A 470 4.66 -17.64 17.10
CA TRP A 470 5.42 -17.79 15.86
C TRP A 470 4.53 -18.05 14.64
N THR A 471 5.02 -17.71 13.46
CA THR A 471 4.38 -18.03 12.18
C THR A 471 4.72 -19.46 11.75
N VAL A 472 3.74 -20.37 11.73
CA VAL A 472 3.99 -21.80 11.49
C VAL A 472 4.39 -22.03 10.02
N ARG A 473 5.65 -22.44 9.80
CA ARG A 473 6.29 -22.51 8.47
C ARG A 473 5.47 -23.32 7.47
N ARG A 474 5.38 -22.86 6.22
CA ARG A 474 4.60 -23.47 5.11
C ARG A 474 3.08 -23.56 5.34
N THR A 475 2.53 -22.95 6.39
CA THR A 475 1.08 -22.85 6.64
C THR A 475 0.59 -21.39 6.51
N LYS A 476 -0.64 -21.13 6.96
CA LYS A 476 -1.26 -19.80 7.03
C LYS A 476 -1.44 -19.30 8.47
N ASN A 477 -0.90 -20.04 9.44
CA ASN A 477 -1.29 -19.96 10.83
C ASN A 477 -0.24 -19.19 11.64
N LEU A 478 -0.72 -18.22 12.41
CA LEU A 478 0.00 -17.69 13.56
C LEU A 478 -0.38 -18.56 14.76
N ARG A 479 0.62 -19.12 15.44
CA ARG A 479 0.44 -19.92 16.66
C ARG A 479 0.83 -19.08 17.87
N ILE A 480 -0.01 -19.07 18.88
CA ILE A 480 0.28 -18.50 20.20
C ILE A 480 0.14 -19.64 21.22
N VAL A 481 1.09 -19.78 22.14
CA VAL A 481 1.03 -20.73 23.26
C VAL A 481 1.20 -19.98 24.59
N THR A 482 0.65 -20.55 25.66
CA THR A 482 0.75 -19.99 27.02
C THR A 482 0.89 -21.09 28.07
N SER A 483 1.71 -20.85 29.09
CA SER A 483 1.85 -21.71 30.27
C SER A 483 2.27 -20.92 31.51
N VAL A 484 1.78 -21.33 32.68
CA VAL A 484 2.26 -20.86 33.99
C VAL A 484 3.58 -21.55 34.37
N ASP A 485 3.80 -22.79 33.92
CA ASP A 485 5.01 -23.56 34.23
C ASP A 485 6.12 -23.25 33.22
N MET A 486 7.17 -22.54 33.69
CA MET A 486 8.36 -22.20 32.91
C MET A 486 9.04 -23.42 32.27
N LYS A 487 8.94 -24.61 32.89
CA LYS A 487 9.53 -25.85 32.34
C LYS A 487 8.76 -26.35 31.11
N GLU A 488 7.43 -26.39 31.18
CA GLU A 488 6.59 -26.77 30.04
C GLU A 488 6.60 -25.67 28.95
N PHE A 489 6.75 -24.40 29.33
CA PHE A 489 6.99 -23.29 28.42
C PHE A 489 8.30 -23.45 27.62
N LEU A 490 9.43 -23.68 28.29
CA LEU A 490 10.74 -23.93 27.65
C LEU A 490 10.70 -25.16 26.72
N LYS A 491 10.03 -26.23 27.15
CA LYS A 491 9.82 -27.46 26.36
C LYS A 491 9.08 -27.19 25.05
N LEU A 492 8.06 -26.34 25.04
CA LEU A 492 7.36 -25.93 23.81
C LEU A 492 8.26 -25.10 22.87
N ILE A 493 9.07 -24.18 23.41
CA ILE A 493 10.03 -23.38 22.62
C ILE A 493 11.08 -24.29 21.98
N VAL A 494 11.67 -25.22 22.74
CA VAL A 494 12.64 -26.20 22.24
C VAL A 494 12.04 -27.08 21.12
N GLN A 495 10.76 -27.43 21.21
CA GLN A 495 10.07 -28.23 20.18
C GLN A 495 9.81 -27.49 18.86
N GLU A 496 9.69 -26.15 18.85
CA GLU A 496 9.63 -25.36 17.60
C GLU A 496 11.03 -25.01 17.06
N ILE A 497 12.08 -25.05 17.90
CA ILE A 497 13.46 -24.94 17.43
C ILE A 497 13.89 -26.22 16.69
N ASP A 498 13.55 -27.42 17.21
CA ASP A 498 13.81 -28.74 16.58
C ASP A 498 15.31 -29.00 16.25
N LEU A 499 16.22 -28.41 17.03
CA LEU A 499 17.68 -28.58 16.94
C LEU A 499 18.21 -29.32 18.18
N PRO A 500 18.79 -30.53 18.06
CA PRO A 500 19.27 -31.32 19.21
C PRO A 500 20.72 -31.02 19.64
N GLU A 501 21.41 -30.09 18.99
CA GLU A 501 22.82 -29.77 19.24
C GLU A 501 22.96 -28.40 19.93
N GLU A 502 24.02 -28.20 20.71
CA GLU A 502 24.34 -26.91 21.34
C GLU A 502 24.48 -25.81 20.29
N THR A 503 23.43 -24.99 20.16
CA THR A 503 23.29 -23.99 19.10
C THR A 503 23.25 -22.60 19.70
N MET A 504 23.97 -21.64 19.10
CA MET A 504 23.90 -20.24 19.49
C MET A 504 22.53 -19.64 19.12
N PHE A 505 21.88 -18.99 20.07
CA PHE A 505 20.68 -18.20 19.85
C PHE A 505 20.97 -16.71 20.03
N ILE A 506 20.21 -15.87 19.33
CA ILE A 506 20.22 -14.42 19.45
C ILE A 506 18.87 -13.97 20.00
N MET A 507 18.90 -13.21 21.09
CA MET A 507 17.71 -12.69 21.77
C MET A 507 17.73 -11.16 21.75
N ARG A 508 16.69 -10.56 21.17
CA ARG A 508 16.49 -9.12 21.10
C ARG A 508 15.45 -8.71 22.13
N VAL A 509 15.91 -8.11 23.23
CA VAL A 509 15.03 -7.66 24.34
C VAL A 509 14.41 -6.30 23.98
N ILE A 510 13.14 -6.13 24.31
CA ILE A 510 12.30 -5.01 23.82
C ILE A 510 11.58 -4.33 24.98
N THR A 511 11.55 -3.00 24.91
CA THR A 511 10.83 -2.12 25.84
C THR A 511 9.84 -1.27 25.04
N VAL A 512 8.54 -1.42 25.29
CA VAL A 512 7.53 -0.48 24.79
C VAL A 512 7.38 0.65 25.80
N SER A 513 7.79 1.86 25.43
CA SER A 513 8.01 2.97 26.36
C SER A 513 6.74 3.76 26.74
N TYR A 514 5.75 3.82 25.85
CA TYR A 514 4.39 4.30 26.15
C TYR A 514 3.39 3.79 25.11
N ALA A 515 2.10 3.90 25.46
CA ALA A 515 0.97 3.75 24.55
C ALA A 515 0.10 5.02 24.65
N GLN A 516 0.17 5.90 23.65
CA GLN A 516 -0.60 7.14 23.62
C GLN A 516 -1.94 6.89 22.91
N LYS A 517 -3.04 7.16 23.61
CA LYS A 517 -4.39 7.05 23.03
C LYS A 517 -4.73 8.29 22.20
N MET A 518 -5.02 8.09 20.92
CA MET A 518 -5.25 9.18 19.96
C MET A 518 -6.72 9.59 19.86
N ASP A 519 -7.64 8.64 20.02
CA ASP A 519 -9.10 8.87 19.98
C ASP A 519 -9.82 8.38 21.26
N PRO A 520 -10.80 9.14 21.77
CA PRO A 520 -11.54 8.78 22.98
C PRO A 520 -12.45 7.56 22.75
N ASP A 521 -12.33 6.57 23.63
CA ASP A 521 -13.19 5.39 23.58
C ASP A 521 -14.61 5.72 24.04
N CYS A 522 -15.60 5.43 23.20
CA CYS A 522 -17.00 5.43 23.62
C CYS A 522 -17.37 4.18 24.46
N SER A 523 -16.41 3.32 24.79
CA SER A 523 -16.57 2.10 25.58
C SER A 523 -16.13 2.22 27.04
N ASP A 524 -15.31 3.21 27.40
CA ASP A 524 -14.88 3.41 28.79
C ASP A 524 -16.04 3.93 29.64
N THR A 525 -16.43 3.12 30.62
CA THR A 525 -17.48 3.40 31.60
C THR A 525 -16.96 3.37 33.04
N ARG A 526 -15.63 3.31 33.22
CA ARG A 526 -14.94 3.21 34.52
C ARG A 526 -13.62 4.00 34.52
N GLY A 527 -13.69 5.25 34.08
CA GLY A 527 -12.54 6.14 33.96
C GLY A 527 -11.71 6.25 35.26
N LEU A 528 -10.39 6.22 35.11
CA LEU A 528 -9.44 6.10 36.22
C LEU A 528 -8.17 6.96 36.01
N HIS A 529 -8.35 8.23 35.65
CA HIS A 529 -7.30 9.26 35.70
C HIS A 529 -7.86 10.59 36.22
N GLU A 530 -7.07 11.32 37.01
CA GLU A 530 -7.43 12.61 37.61
C GLU A 530 -7.26 13.80 36.64
N PRO A 531 -7.95 14.93 36.87
CA PRO A 531 -8.13 15.97 35.86
C PRO A 531 -6.95 16.96 35.76
N VAL A 532 -6.23 16.93 34.63
CA VAL A 532 -5.45 18.09 34.18
C VAL A 532 -6.43 19.15 33.66
N VAL A 533 -6.66 20.20 34.45
CA VAL A 533 -7.61 21.28 34.11
C VAL A 533 -7.04 22.15 32.97
N PRO A 534 -7.65 22.18 31.77
CA PRO A 534 -7.22 23.09 30.70
C PRO A 534 -7.71 24.50 31.03
N THR A 535 -6.79 25.46 31.19
CA THR A 535 -7.10 26.82 31.68
C THR A 535 -7.83 27.73 30.66
N THR A 536 -8.40 27.15 29.61
CA THR A 536 -9.21 27.82 28.59
C THR A 536 -10.44 26.98 28.28
N SER A 537 -11.63 27.52 28.54
CA SER A 537 -12.90 26.83 28.37
C SER A 537 -13.15 26.39 26.92
N LEU A 538 -13.06 25.09 26.65
CA LEU A 538 -13.60 24.49 25.44
C LEU A 538 -15.14 24.55 25.48
N PRO A 539 -15.83 24.85 24.36
CA PRO A 539 -17.29 24.91 24.35
C PRO A 539 -17.89 23.50 24.42
N GLU A 540 -18.75 23.26 25.43
CA GLU A 540 -19.44 21.98 25.60
C GLU A 540 -20.36 21.66 24.41
N ILE A 541 -20.26 20.44 23.89
CA ILE A 541 -21.14 19.94 22.83
C ILE A 541 -22.35 19.26 23.50
N HIS A 542 -23.42 20.04 23.71
CA HIS A 542 -24.68 19.51 24.22
C HIS A 542 -25.33 18.55 23.21
N ARG A 543 -25.04 17.25 23.33
CA ARG A 543 -25.79 16.19 22.64
C ARG A 543 -27.20 16.12 23.22
N ALA A 544 -28.21 16.46 22.42
CA ALA A 544 -29.60 16.21 22.79
C ALA A 544 -29.86 14.69 22.88
N PRO A 545 -30.61 14.19 23.89
CA PRO A 545 -30.89 12.77 24.01
C PRO A 545 -31.72 12.28 22.82
N ALA A 546 -31.20 11.29 22.10
CA ALA A 546 -31.83 10.76 20.90
C ALA A 546 -33.15 10.03 21.21
N LYS A 547 -34.17 10.29 20.40
CA LYS A 547 -35.36 9.43 20.33
C LYS A 547 -35.03 8.17 19.52
N PRO A 548 -35.68 7.03 19.80
CA PRO A 548 -35.43 5.79 19.07
C PRO A 548 -35.67 5.95 17.56
N TYR A 549 -34.86 5.26 16.77
CA TYR A 549 -34.84 5.36 15.31
C TYR A 549 -36.11 4.73 14.71
N ASP A 550 -36.88 5.50 13.92
CA ASP A 550 -38.05 5.00 13.19
C ASP A 550 -37.57 4.18 11.97
N LEU A 551 -37.63 2.86 12.08
CA LEU A 551 -37.23 1.94 11.01
C LEU A 551 -38.16 2.01 9.80
N GLU A 552 -39.41 2.46 9.94
CA GLU A 552 -40.34 2.62 8.81
C GLU A 552 -40.01 3.85 7.95
N ALA A 553 -39.28 4.84 8.50
CA ALA A 553 -38.83 6.01 7.75
C ALA A 553 -37.85 5.64 6.61
N ILE A 554 -37.12 4.52 6.74
CA ILE A 554 -36.15 4.02 5.76
C ILE A 554 -36.83 3.59 4.45
N PHE A 555 -38.10 3.17 4.50
CA PHE A 555 -38.83 2.58 3.38
C PHE A 555 -39.81 3.54 2.69
N ARG A 556 -39.80 4.85 3.03
CA ARG A 556 -40.70 5.83 2.41
C ARG A 556 -40.18 6.25 1.01
N PRO A 557 -41.02 6.27 -0.05
CA PRO A 557 -40.60 6.63 -1.40
C PRO A 557 -39.93 8.01 -1.48
N THR A 558 -38.74 8.07 -2.09
CA THR A 558 -37.81 9.21 -2.00
C THR A 558 -38.18 10.44 -2.84
N VAL A 559 -39.36 10.48 -3.45
CA VAL A 559 -39.86 11.61 -4.25
C VAL A 559 -41.29 11.97 -3.79
N PRO A 560 -41.45 13.00 -2.94
CA PRO A 560 -42.78 13.53 -2.63
C PRO A 560 -43.40 14.21 -3.85
N GLU A 561 -44.68 13.96 -4.13
CA GLU A 561 -45.45 14.63 -5.20
C GLU A 561 -45.71 16.14 -4.95
N SER A 562 -45.16 16.69 -3.86
CA SER A 562 -45.36 18.08 -3.44
C SER A 562 -44.04 18.86 -3.45
N ASN A 563 -44.07 20.09 -3.97
CA ASN A 563 -42.96 21.07 -3.95
C ASN A 563 -42.63 21.61 -2.53
N LYS A 564 -42.57 20.74 -1.52
CA LYS A 564 -42.21 21.08 -0.14
C LYS A 564 -40.73 20.77 0.08
N PRO A 565 -39.95 21.68 0.68
CA PRO A 565 -38.56 21.40 1.02
C PRO A 565 -38.48 20.26 2.05
N ILE A 566 -37.59 19.30 1.80
CA ILE A 566 -37.29 18.20 2.73
C ILE A 566 -36.34 18.76 3.79
N PHE A 567 -36.79 18.78 5.05
CA PHE A 567 -35.95 19.17 6.19
C PHE A 567 -35.32 17.92 6.81
N ILE A 568 -33.99 17.89 6.83
CA ILE A 568 -33.18 16.85 7.47
C ILE A 568 -32.47 17.52 8.64
N GLN A 569 -32.75 17.07 9.86
CA GLN A 569 -32.16 17.64 11.07
C GLN A 569 -31.02 16.73 11.56
N GLY A 570 -29.78 17.22 11.46
CA GLY A 570 -28.64 16.58 12.11
C GLY A 570 -28.70 16.68 13.64
N THR A 571 -27.93 15.84 14.32
CA THR A 571 -27.75 15.86 15.78
C THR A 571 -26.60 16.75 16.23
N VAL A 572 -25.71 17.16 15.31
CA VAL A 572 -24.53 18.01 15.55
C VAL A 572 -24.71 19.38 14.88
N ALA A 573 -24.23 20.43 15.53
CA ALA A 573 -24.23 21.80 14.99
C ALA A 573 -22.95 22.56 15.36
N LEU A 574 -22.61 23.58 14.56
CA LEU A 574 -21.53 24.51 14.89
C LEU A 574 -22.04 25.64 15.77
N ASN A 575 -21.47 25.77 16.98
CA ASN A 575 -21.71 26.88 17.89
C ASN A 575 -21.06 28.19 17.38
N ASN A 576 -21.30 29.32 18.07
CA ASN A 576 -20.63 30.60 17.82
C ASN A 576 -20.82 31.20 16.41
N ARG A 577 -22.02 31.01 15.84
CA ARG A 577 -22.45 31.52 14.52
C ARG A 577 -22.10 33.00 14.29
N ASP A 578 -22.46 33.85 15.25
CA ASP A 578 -22.50 35.30 15.09
C ASP A 578 -21.34 36.04 15.78
N THR A 579 -20.51 35.33 16.55
CA THR A 579 -19.35 35.89 17.27
C THR A 579 -18.05 35.90 16.45
N VAL A 580 -18.00 35.22 15.29
CA VAL A 580 -16.83 35.24 14.40
C VAL A 580 -17.05 36.25 13.28
N MET A 581 -16.21 37.29 13.24
CA MET A 581 -16.14 38.27 12.14
C MET A 581 -14.83 38.15 11.36
N GLU A 582 -14.85 38.62 10.11
CA GLU A 582 -13.76 38.48 9.12
C GLU A 582 -12.49 39.28 9.49
N PRO A 583 -11.28 38.88 9.03
CA PRO A 583 -10.99 38.18 7.76
C PRO A 583 -10.49 36.73 7.89
N LYS A 584 -10.90 35.97 8.92
CA LYS A 584 -10.63 34.51 9.00
C LYS A 584 -11.71 33.71 8.26
N VAL A 585 -11.33 32.63 7.59
CA VAL A 585 -12.28 31.70 6.94
C VAL A 585 -13.13 31.03 8.04
N LYS A 586 -14.45 31.00 7.87
CA LYS A 586 -15.37 30.41 8.85
C LYS A 586 -15.49 28.90 8.67
N ARG A 587 -15.57 28.14 9.77
CA ARG A 587 -15.79 26.67 9.78
C ARG A 587 -16.94 26.21 8.87
N CYS A 588 -18.03 26.97 8.82
CA CYS A 588 -19.20 26.69 7.96
C CYS A 588 -18.89 26.69 6.45
N TYR A 589 -17.78 27.29 6.01
CA TYR A 589 -17.31 27.20 4.63
C TYR A 589 -16.98 25.76 4.23
N PHE A 590 -16.20 25.06 5.05
CA PHE A 590 -15.83 23.67 4.81
C PHE A 590 -17.04 22.74 4.86
N VAL A 591 -17.98 22.99 5.79
CA VAL A 591 -19.28 22.28 5.84
C VAL A 591 -20.04 22.44 4.51
N ALA A 592 -20.14 23.68 4.00
CA ALA A 592 -20.84 23.96 2.74
C ALA A 592 -20.13 23.34 1.53
N ALA A 593 -18.80 23.35 1.50
CA ALA A 593 -18.01 22.73 0.43
C ALA A 593 -18.19 21.21 0.40
N LEU A 594 -18.06 20.52 1.54
CA LEU A 594 -18.25 19.07 1.63
C LEU A 594 -19.71 18.67 1.34
N ALA A 595 -20.69 19.41 1.86
CA ALA A 595 -22.11 19.18 1.54
C ALA A 595 -22.42 19.35 0.04
N ALA A 596 -21.75 20.29 -0.65
CA ALA A 596 -21.88 20.46 -2.09
C ALA A 596 -21.21 19.33 -2.90
N MET A 597 -20.18 18.69 -2.37
CA MET A 597 -19.55 17.50 -2.96
C MET A 597 -20.44 16.27 -2.84
N VAL A 598 -20.86 15.90 -1.62
CA VAL A 598 -21.72 14.71 -1.37
C VAL A 598 -23.22 15.00 -1.58
N LYS A 599 -23.57 16.08 -2.27
CA LYS A 599 -24.96 16.47 -2.58
C LYS A 599 -25.78 15.33 -3.22
N ARG A 600 -25.14 14.46 -4.01
CA ARG A 600 -25.81 13.31 -4.63
C ARG A 600 -26.24 12.32 -3.55
N ASP A 601 -25.33 11.92 -2.67
CA ASP A 601 -25.59 10.96 -1.60
C ASP A 601 -26.63 11.52 -0.61
N ILE A 602 -26.52 12.81 -0.23
CA ILE A 602 -27.52 13.50 0.61
C ILE A 602 -28.92 13.54 -0.03
N ILE A 603 -29.02 13.77 -1.34
CA ILE A 603 -30.32 13.80 -2.05
C ILE A 603 -30.88 12.38 -2.24
N GLN A 604 -30.03 11.37 -2.46
CA GLN A 604 -30.47 9.99 -2.69
C GLN A 604 -30.79 9.23 -1.39
N SER A 605 -30.16 9.56 -0.26
CA SER A 605 -30.44 8.97 1.06
C SER A 605 -30.34 10.03 2.17
N PRO A 606 -31.41 10.79 2.42
CA PRO A 606 -31.41 11.94 3.33
C PRO A 606 -31.38 11.56 4.82
N MET A 607 -30.23 11.10 5.32
CA MET A 607 -30.06 10.67 6.73
C MET A 607 -29.39 11.74 7.62
N PRO A 608 -29.86 11.97 8.86
CA PRO A 608 -29.23 12.87 9.84
C PRO A 608 -27.73 12.64 10.04
N GLY A 609 -27.31 11.38 10.21
CA GLY A 609 -25.91 11.03 10.42
C GLY A 609 -24.98 11.38 9.24
N MET A 610 -25.51 11.56 8.02
CA MET A 610 -24.71 12.09 6.91
C MET A 610 -24.34 13.56 7.11
N ILE A 611 -25.27 14.36 7.62
CA ILE A 611 -25.05 15.78 7.92
C ILE A 611 -24.05 15.91 9.08
N ASP A 612 -24.22 15.10 10.11
CA ASP A 612 -23.35 15.11 11.29
C ASP A 612 -21.90 14.79 10.93
N LYS A 613 -21.66 13.73 10.12
CA LYS A 613 -20.31 13.38 9.66
C LYS A 613 -19.72 14.41 8.69
N VAL A 614 -20.53 15.10 7.89
CA VAL A 614 -20.07 16.21 7.03
C VAL A 614 -19.64 17.42 7.88
N ILE A 615 -20.31 17.69 9.00
CA ILE A 615 -19.90 18.73 9.96
C ILE A 615 -18.61 18.32 10.69
N GLU A 616 -18.52 17.06 11.12
CA GLU A 616 -17.35 16.49 11.80
C GLU A 616 -16.07 16.56 10.96
N VAL A 617 -16.12 16.10 9.70
CA VAL A 617 -14.96 16.14 8.79
C VAL A 617 -14.60 17.58 8.42
N ALA A 618 -15.57 18.48 8.28
CA ALA A 618 -15.31 19.90 8.05
C ALA A 618 -14.62 20.60 9.23
N GLU A 619 -14.93 20.21 10.47
CA GLU A 619 -14.23 20.68 11.68
C GLU A 619 -12.81 20.11 11.76
N SER A 620 -12.58 18.85 11.35
CA SER A 620 -11.24 18.26 11.25
C SER A 620 -10.38 19.02 10.24
N VAL A 621 -10.86 19.15 9.00
CA VAL A 621 -10.17 19.89 7.91
C VAL A 621 -9.93 21.35 8.30
N TYR A 622 -10.81 21.98 9.10
CA TYR A 622 -10.57 23.33 9.60
C TYR A 622 -9.39 23.42 10.59
N ARG A 623 -9.15 22.38 11.41
CA ARG A 623 -8.08 22.35 12.42
C ARG A 623 -6.68 22.19 11.83
N GLU A 624 -6.56 21.61 10.63
CA GLU A 624 -5.30 21.50 9.89
C GLU A 624 -4.70 22.89 9.52
N PHE A 625 -5.52 23.95 9.48
CA PHE A 625 -5.07 25.31 9.17
C PHE A 625 -4.66 26.08 10.44
N SER A 626 -3.35 26.22 10.66
CA SER A 626 -2.78 27.05 11.74
C SER A 626 -3.20 28.52 11.67
N GLU A 627 -3.33 29.09 10.46
CA GLU A 627 -3.98 30.38 10.23
C GLU A 627 -4.90 30.34 8.99
N PRO A 628 -6.22 30.12 9.15
CA PRO A 628 -7.16 30.01 8.03
C PRO A 628 -7.51 31.39 7.44
N LYS A 629 -6.65 31.88 6.53
CA LYS A 629 -6.83 33.11 5.74
C LYS A 629 -7.61 32.80 4.44
N PHE A 630 -8.32 33.79 3.91
CA PHE A 630 -8.99 33.67 2.61
C PHE A 630 -7.95 33.62 1.47
N HIS A 631 -7.60 32.40 1.02
CA HIS A 631 -6.65 32.16 -0.06
C HIS A 631 -7.37 31.87 -1.39
N THR A 632 -6.79 32.36 -2.50
CA THR A 632 -7.34 32.20 -3.87
C THR A 632 -7.32 30.75 -4.38
N LYS A 633 -6.59 29.85 -3.71
CA LYS A 633 -6.46 28.44 -4.05
C LYS A 633 -5.95 27.64 -2.85
N HIS A 634 -6.61 26.53 -2.53
CA HIS A 634 -6.08 25.47 -1.67
C HIS A 634 -6.08 24.12 -2.41
N ILE A 635 -5.41 23.12 -1.83
CA ILE A 635 -5.55 21.72 -2.22
C ILE A 635 -5.75 20.97 -0.92
N LEU A 636 -6.94 20.42 -0.73
CA LEU A 636 -7.25 19.50 0.35
C LEU A 636 -6.99 18.08 -0.18
N ARG A 637 -6.31 17.27 0.62
CA ARG A 637 -5.93 15.90 0.28
C ARG A 637 -6.45 14.92 1.31
N ASN A 638 -6.60 13.66 0.90
CA ASN A 638 -7.01 12.56 1.79
C ASN A 638 -8.35 12.79 2.53
N VAL A 639 -9.19 13.74 2.09
CA VAL A 639 -10.40 14.13 2.84
C VAL A 639 -11.43 13.00 2.77
N THR A 640 -11.63 12.31 3.88
CA THR A 640 -12.44 11.09 3.93
C THR A 640 -13.88 11.40 4.32
N VAL A 641 -14.82 11.23 3.39
CA VAL A 641 -16.26 11.45 3.62
C VAL A 641 -17.05 10.27 3.05
N MET A 642 -17.95 9.68 3.85
CA MET A 642 -18.76 8.51 3.47
C MET A 642 -17.94 7.35 2.87
N ASN A 643 -16.84 7.00 3.55
CA ASN A 643 -15.90 5.95 3.16
C ASN A 643 -15.28 6.13 1.75
N ARG A 644 -15.23 7.38 1.27
CA ARG A 644 -14.54 7.78 0.03
C ARG A 644 -13.49 8.84 0.38
N ILE A 645 -12.30 8.68 -0.17
CA ILE A 645 -11.18 9.61 -0.01
C ILE A 645 -11.21 10.60 -1.18
N PHE A 646 -11.16 11.91 -0.88
CA PHE A 646 -11.19 12.97 -1.87
C PHE A 646 -9.96 13.88 -1.81
N ASP A 647 -9.21 13.93 -2.91
CA ASP A 647 -8.29 15.02 -3.23
C ASP A 647 -9.05 16.08 -4.04
N PHE A 648 -9.17 17.30 -3.53
CA PHE A 648 -9.83 18.38 -4.25
C PHE A 648 -9.17 19.75 -4.09
N ARG A 649 -9.18 20.52 -5.18
CA ARG A 649 -8.56 21.83 -5.27
C ARG A 649 -9.62 22.91 -5.15
N ASP A 650 -9.75 23.48 -3.96
CA ASP A 650 -10.55 24.69 -3.74
C ASP A 650 -9.91 25.91 -4.44
N CYS A 651 -10.74 26.82 -4.95
CA CYS A 651 -10.35 28.00 -5.73
C CYS A 651 -11.36 29.15 -5.53
N ALA A 652 -11.16 29.96 -4.49
CA ALA A 652 -11.96 31.16 -4.27
C ALA A 652 -11.71 32.22 -5.35
N SER A 653 -12.78 32.67 -6.02
CA SER A 653 -12.76 33.86 -6.87
C SER A 653 -12.79 35.16 -6.03
N PRO A 654 -12.38 36.31 -6.58
CA PRO A 654 -12.56 37.60 -5.92
C PRO A 654 -14.04 37.88 -5.63
N LEU A 655 -14.31 38.57 -4.51
CA LEU A 655 -15.68 38.96 -4.12
C LEU A 655 -16.37 39.76 -5.24
N VAL A 656 -17.43 39.18 -5.81
CA VAL A 656 -18.23 39.83 -6.86
C VAL A 656 -19.39 40.57 -6.21
N THR A 657 -19.42 41.89 -6.35
CA THR A 657 -20.54 42.72 -5.85
C THR A 657 -21.81 42.40 -6.63
N LEU A 658 -22.84 41.89 -5.95
CA LEU A 658 -24.11 41.53 -6.58
C LEU A 658 -24.91 42.78 -6.97
N THR A 659 -24.91 43.09 -8.26
CA THR A 659 -25.72 44.17 -8.83
C THR A 659 -27.19 43.76 -8.98
N VAL A 660 -28.09 44.70 -8.72
CA VAL A 660 -29.49 44.62 -9.16
C VAL A 660 -29.57 45.21 -10.56
N ASN A 661 -30.19 44.47 -11.48
CA ASN A 661 -30.27 44.88 -12.87
C ASN A 661 -31.24 46.07 -13.02
N PRO A 662 -30.78 47.26 -13.46
CA PRO A 662 -31.59 48.48 -13.43
C PRO A 662 -32.78 48.48 -14.41
N ARG A 663 -32.89 47.47 -15.30
CA ARG A 663 -34.04 47.32 -16.23
C ARG A 663 -35.06 46.28 -15.81
N THR A 664 -34.71 45.34 -14.93
CA THR A 664 -35.60 44.23 -14.53
C THR A 664 -35.84 44.14 -13.02
N LEU A 665 -35.13 44.93 -12.22
CA LEU A 665 -35.14 44.94 -10.75
C LEU A 665 -34.83 43.58 -10.10
N LYS A 666 -34.30 42.62 -10.87
CA LYS A 666 -33.84 41.32 -10.39
C LYS A 666 -32.32 41.34 -10.19
N THR A 667 -31.84 40.58 -9.22
CA THR A 667 -30.41 40.40 -8.95
C THR A 667 -29.73 39.62 -10.08
N ASP A 668 -28.60 40.11 -10.60
CA ASP A 668 -27.85 39.44 -11.69
C ASP A 668 -27.17 38.12 -11.26
N PHE A 669 -27.31 37.73 -9.99
CA PHE A 669 -26.74 36.54 -9.34
C PHE A 669 -26.71 35.29 -10.24
N TYR A 670 -27.85 34.88 -10.80
CA TYR A 670 -27.94 33.63 -11.57
C TYR A 670 -27.15 33.70 -12.91
N CYS A 671 -27.10 34.88 -13.53
CA CYS A 671 -26.35 35.14 -14.76
C CYS A 671 -24.84 35.25 -14.49
N GLN A 672 -24.43 35.64 -13.29
CA GLN A 672 -23.02 35.62 -12.88
C GLN A 672 -22.57 34.21 -12.48
N VAL A 673 -23.33 33.51 -11.64
CA VAL A 673 -23.01 32.15 -11.16
C VAL A 673 -22.90 31.14 -12.31
N SER A 674 -23.85 31.12 -13.24
CA SER A 674 -23.79 30.24 -14.42
C SER A 674 -22.54 30.44 -15.27
N LYS A 675 -22.08 31.69 -15.41
CA LYS A 675 -20.88 32.06 -16.18
C LYS A 675 -19.59 31.49 -15.61
N PHE A 676 -19.53 31.22 -14.31
CA PHE A 676 -18.41 30.53 -13.65
C PHE A 676 -18.63 29.01 -13.56
N ALA A 677 -19.85 28.55 -13.23
CA ALA A 677 -20.15 27.13 -13.06
C ALA A 677 -19.90 26.29 -14.33
N PHE A 678 -20.21 26.83 -15.52
CA PHE A 678 -19.95 26.14 -16.79
C PHE A 678 -18.47 26.11 -17.21
N HIS A 679 -17.57 26.82 -16.51
CA HIS A 679 -16.15 26.84 -16.85
C HIS A 679 -15.32 25.73 -16.19
N SER A 680 -15.90 25.02 -15.21
CA SER A 680 -15.25 23.93 -14.45
C SER A 680 -15.69 22.52 -14.87
N LEU A 681 -16.35 22.39 -16.02
CA LEU A 681 -16.82 21.11 -16.61
C LEU A 681 -16.26 20.91 -18.04
N ARG A 682 -15.00 21.32 -18.24
CA ARG A 682 -14.20 21.16 -19.46
C ARG A 682 -12.72 20.95 -19.12
#